data_AF-A0A9D6VWT0-F1
#
_entry.id   AF-A0A9D6VWT0-F1
#
_cell.length_a   1.000
_cell.length_b   1.000
_cell.length_c   1.000
_cell.angle_alpha   90.00
_cell.angle_beta   90.00
_cell.angle_gamma   90.00
#
_symmetry.space_group_name_H-M   'P 1'
#
loop_
_entity.id
_entity.type
_entity.pdbx_description
1 polymer ?
#
loop_
_entity_poly.entity_id
_entity_poly.type
_entity_poly.pdbx_seq_one_letter_code
_entity_poly.pdbx_strand_id
1 'polypeptide(L)'
;MRRLAWVLLLAAAVACGGRTDENELCVGPFCGTPLPDGGGTPCTESSCDSSCLAAGFLDGACSAGLCVCSSGGADGDADGDGDGDGGGDGDGDGDADDGDGGPICPTGQLWCTDRCADIRIDPQNCGACGTACDPEWVCGDFACRFDCPTDTTRCGRSCVDTLHDPNNCGGCGGICGSTEYCQEGVCTEVCPRELARCGDVCVDTRVDPNNCGGCGAVCATDLVCGGGSCVLSCPTGTTNCSRSCVDLDYDPANCGGCGNPCGVGEACRSGRCIPVRDLTDSDGDTIADLDEGVGTGIDTDGDGVQDYLDTDSDGDAVPDALDAGDSDVGTTPVDSDRDGAPDFRDTDSDNDGVPDRDEYATGCMDWTEPDTDRDGQSDLAERAAGTNPCDPSSRIPEFFFILPYHDPGGDSAGVLEFDTNIRKADVHLSVDTTGSFGGEINNIQSALTSTIVPGIRAEIPDSAFGVNRFEDFPVNPFGQQDCTPGMDDAPFRLHQQVTTDITRVQAGVDRLDNPQGCGNDLPESDWESLYQIATGEGVSWSVRDPWGGGTITGSVPAFVSDTTTPGGGTLGGVGFRDGAFPIVIHITDAEFHDPEARDDYWDAGISAAHTRAQTIAALDALRVRVMGVSTEADARADLEDVAIQTDAYVPPIGGSCPMGVGGASLPPDTIGGEPMCPLVYDARDDGSGLATTIVEGVATLVGAIRLNSVSARVRDDPYGFFLYAVPQSATPPAGAAMPTVSDTDGDGYFDTFENLTPGTIVRFLIILRNDAVPPTTVDQVFTIWIQVIGDGITILDEKSVVIIVPRIGSAKSRGESGGG
;
A
#
# COMPACT_ATOMS: atom_id res chain seq x y z
N MET A 1 35.54 -31.35 30.98
CA MET A 1 36.96 -31.50 31.39
C MET A 1 37.83 -30.65 30.47
N ARG A 2 39.05 -30.31 30.91
CA ARG A 2 40.23 -29.78 30.15
C ARG A 2 40.46 -30.49 28.79
N ARG A 3 41.18 -30.00 27.75
CA ARG A 3 42.12 -28.85 27.46
C ARG A 3 42.39 -28.87 25.91
N LEU A 4 43.00 -27.93 25.15
CA LEU A 4 43.66 -26.59 25.22
C LEU A 4 43.16 -25.74 24.00
N ALA A 5 43.32 -24.42 23.80
CA ALA A 5 44.07 -23.31 24.42
C ALA A 5 45.52 -22.97 23.92
N TRP A 6 45.62 -22.17 22.83
CA TRP A 6 46.71 -21.22 22.47
C TRP A 6 46.01 -19.88 22.07
N VAL A 7 46.25 -18.65 22.57
CA VAL A 7 47.44 -17.85 22.99
C VAL A 7 48.06 -17.02 21.84
N LEU A 8 48.40 -15.71 21.94
CA LEU A 8 47.81 -14.50 22.57
C LEU A 8 48.75 -13.26 22.36
N LEU A 9 48.20 -12.03 22.49
CA LEU A 9 48.84 -10.78 22.97
C LEU A 9 49.93 -10.01 22.16
N LEU A 10 49.62 -8.74 21.83
CA LEU A 10 50.34 -7.46 22.16
C LEU A 10 49.84 -6.35 21.19
N ALA A 11 49.27 -5.18 21.53
CA ALA A 11 49.14 -4.34 22.74
C ALA A 11 50.28 -3.35 23.05
N ALA A 12 50.10 -2.06 22.69
CA ALA A 12 50.62 -0.84 23.36
C ALA A 12 50.10 0.45 22.67
N ALA A 13 50.07 1.59 23.38
CA ALA A 13 49.71 2.92 22.84
C ALA A 13 50.71 4.01 23.29
N VAL A 14 50.98 4.99 22.41
CA VAL A 14 51.84 6.19 22.58
C VAL A 14 51.28 7.24 21.61
N ALA A 15 50.69 8.38 22.00
CA ALA A 15 51.15 9.58 22.74
C ALA A 15 51.74 10.70 21.83
N CYS A 16 51.63 11.95 22.30
CA CYS A 16 51.46 13.18 21.49
C CYS A 16 52.75 13.95 21.09
N GLY A 17 52.67 14.74 20.00
CA GLY A 17 53.58 15.86 19.63
C GLY A 17 54.62 15.54 18.54
N GLY A 18 55.03 16.47 17.65
CA GLY A 18 54.51 17.82 17.35
C GLY A 18 55.56 18.79 16.74
N ARG A 19 55.18 19.59 15.72
CA ARG A 19 55.97 20.64 15.02
C ARG A 19 57.20 20.14 14.22
N THR A 20 57.81 20.85 13.25
CA THR A 20 57.71 22.28 12.81
C THR A 20 58.13 22.43 11.31
N ASP A 21 58.07 23.66 10.78
CA ASP A 21 58.88 24.23 9.66
C ASP A 21 58.62 23.77 8.21
N GLU A 22 58.83 24.58 7.15
CA GLU A 22 58.61 26.03 6.90
C GLU A 22 58.95 26.33 5.42
N ASN A 23 58.16 27.14 4.69
CA ASN A 23 58.67 28.12 3.70
C ASN A 23 57.56 29.05 3.16
N GLU A 24 57.87 30.34 2.97
CA GLU A 24 56.95 31.37 2.50
C GLU A 24 56.90 31.53 0.98
N LEU A 25 55.82 32.16 0.46
CA LEU A 25 55.94 33.24 -0.52
C LEU A 25 54.66 34.10 -0.57
N CYS A 26 54.76 35.36 -0.15
CA CYS A 26 53.62 36.26 0.04
C CYS A 26 53.51 37.34 -1.05
N VAL A 27 52.29 37.61 -1.54
CA VAL A 27 51.84 38.95 -1.97
C VAL A 27 50.34 39.08 -1.61
N GLY A 28 49.97 40.09 -0.81
CA GLY A 28 48.56 40.41 -0.47
C GLY A 28 48.06 41.64 -1.25
N PRO A 29 47.21 42.52 -0.68
CA PRO A 29 46.62 42.54 0.68
C PRO A 29 45.09 42.86 0.66
N PHE A 30 44.31 43.07 1.74
CA PHE A 30 44.47 43.12 3.21
C PHE A 30 43.29 42.33 3.83
N CYS A 31 43.52 41.39 4.77
CA CYS A 31 43.28 41.49 6.23
C CYS A 31 41.83 41.79 6.69
N GLY A 32 41.25 41.03 7.64
CA GLY A 32 41.82 39.90 8.39
C GLY A 32 40.85 39.17 9.33
N THR A 33 41.34 38.10 9.98
CA THR A 33 40.59 37.10 10.76
C THR A 33 40.38 37.47 12.24
N PRO A 34 39.38 36.86 12.93
CA PRO A 34 39.16 37.04 14.37
C PRO A 34 40.22 36.36 15.27
N LEU A 35 40.28 36.75 16.54
CA LEU A 35 41.01 36.07 17.63
C LEU A 35 40.26 36.21 18.97
N PRO A 36 40.17 35.14 19.78
CA PRO A 36 39.60 35.18 21.13
C PRO A 36 40.65 35.50 22.23
N ASP A 37 40.14 35.86 23.41
CA ASP A 37 40.76 35.85 24.76
C ASP A 37 42.18 36.42 24.99
N GLY A 38 42.30 37.40 25.91
CA GLY A 38 43.63 37.79 26.40
C GLY A 38 43.72 38.94 27.43
N GLY A 39 42.75 39.86 27.45
CA GLY A 39 42.64 40.93 28.47
C GLY A 39 43.62 42.11 28.32
N GLY A 40 43.08 43.32 28.08
CA GLY A 40 43.90 44.54 28.07
C GLY A 40 43.11 45.85 27.97
N THR A 41 43.14 46.65 29.06
CA THR A 41 42.75 48.07 29.18
C THR A 41 41.30 48.50 28.81
N PRO A 42 40.62 49.29 29.67
CA PRO A 42 39.36 49.95 29.29
C PRO A 42 39.61 51.11 28.31
N CYS A 43 38.61 51.44 27.48
CA CYS A 43 38.67 52.60 26.59
C CYS A 43 38.74 53.94 27.36
N THR A 44 39.27 54.96 26.68
CA THR A 44 39.17 56.37 27.07
C THR A 44 38.47 57.14 25.94
N GLU A 45 37.76 58.23 26.24
CA GLU A 45 37.01 59.01 25.23
C GLU A 45 37.92 59.40 24.04
N SER A 46 39.11 59.94 24.34
CA SER A 46 40.14 60.31 23.35
C SER A 46 40.70 59.18 22.49
N SER A 47 40.32 57.92 22.74
CA SER A 47 40.66 56.77 21.88
C SER A 47 39.49 56.29 21.00
N CYS A 48 38.24 56.66 21.32
CA CYS A 48 37.07 56.31 20.52
C CYS A 48 36.86 57.27 19.34
N ASP A 49 37.01 58.58 19.52
CA ASP A 49 36.89 59.58 18.43
C ASP A 49 37.82 59.26 17.26
N SER A 50 39.09 58.93 17.54
CA SER A 50 40.09 58.58 16.52
C SER A 50 39.76 57.29 15.76
N SER A 51 38.86 56.46 16.27
CA SER A 51 38.35 55.25 15.60
C SER A 51 37.06 55.53 14.82
N CYS A 52 36.11 56.28 15.40
CA CYS A 52 34.86 56.65 14.73
C CYS A 52 35.10 57.57 13.52
N LEU A 53 36.03 58.53 13.61
CA LEU A 53 36.44 59.39 12.50
C LEU A 53 37.09 58.62 11.34
N ALA A 54 37.72 57.47 11.60
CA ALA A 54 38.27 56.60 10.56
C ALA A 54 37.17 55.78 9.83
N ALA A 55 35.99 55.63 10.46
CA ALA A 55 34.81 54.97 9.91
C ALA A 55 33.75 55.95 9.35
N GLY A 56 34.02 57.27 9.36
CA GLY A 56 33.15 58.30 8.79
C GLY A 56 32.11 58.90 9.74
N PHE A 57 32.11 58.53 11.03
CA PHE A 57 31.23 59.09 12.06
C PHE A 57 31.90 60.29 12.77
N LEU A 58 31.10 61.21 13.31
CA LEU A 58 31.58 62.52 13.75
C LEU A 58 32.21 62.55 15.16
N ASP A 59 31.68 61.79 16.11
CA ASP A 59 32.17 61.65 17.49
C ASP A 59 32.03 60.18 17.97
N GLY A 60 32.77 59.77 19.01
CA GLY A 60 32.74 58.41 19.54
C GLY A 60 32.87 58.31 21.07
N ALA A 61 31.88 57.70 21.74
CA ALA A 61 31.84 57.57 23.20
C ALA A 61 32.26 56.19 23.71
N CYS A 62 32.89 56.11 24.88
CA CYS A 62 33.24 54.85 25.56
C CYS A 62 32.11 54.45 26.53
N SER A 63 31.38 53.37 26.24
CA SER A 63 30.28 52.85 27.06
C SER A 63 30.44 51.36 27.35
N ALA A 64 30.22 50.93 28.59
CA ALA A 64 30.41 49.56 29.08
C ALA A 64 31.78 48.91 28.79
N GLY A 65 32.79 49.67 28.32
CA GLY A 65 34.10 49.17 27.92
C GLY A 65 34.30 49.04 26.40
N LEU A 66 33.29 49.34 25.59
CA LEU A 66 33.35 49.39 24.12
C LEU A 66 33.20 50.85 23.63
N CYS A 67 33.70 51.14 22.42
CA CYS A 67 33.43 52.40 21.74
C CYS A 67 32.10 52.31 20.97
N VAL A 68 31.27 53.33 21.07
CA VAL A 68 30.00 53.47 20.34
C VAL A 68 30.09 54.77 19.51
N CYS A 69 29.97 54.63 18.19
CA CYS A 69 29.89 55.75 17.26
C CYS A 69 28.41 56.10 17.01
N SER A 70 28.09 57.37 16.74
CA SER A 70 26.70 57.81 16.50
C SER A 70 26.59 58.76 15.31
N SER A 71 25.51 58.63 14.53
CA SER A 71 25.14 59.51 13.42
C SER A 71 24.12 60.56 13.89
N GLY A 72 24.59 61.58 14.62
CA GLY A 72 23.73 62.62 15.18
C GLY A 72 23.14 63.58 14.14
N GLY A 73 21.82 63.53 13.95
CA GLY A 73 21.00 64.65 13.47
C GLY A 73 20.48 65.46 14.66
N ALA A 74 20.33 66.79 14.52
CA ALA A 74 20.23 67.70 15.66
C ALA A 74 18.81 68.20 16.00
N ASP A 75 18.54 68.23 17.31
CA ASP A 75 17.84 69.23 18.14
C ASP A 75 16.54 69.93 17.66
N GLY A 76 15.54 69.93 18.56
CA GLY A 76 14.35 70.79 18.46
C GLY A 76 13.44 70.74 19.71
N ASP A 77 13.65 71.65 20.67
CA ASP A 77 12.89 71.71 21.94
C ASP A 77 11.44 72.24 21.78
N ALA A 78 10.50 71.70 22.58
CA ALA A 78 9.32 72.42 23.09
C ALA A 78 8.64 71.68 24.27
N ASP A 79 8.36 72.38 25.38
CA ASP A 79 7.58 71.88 26.52
C ASP A 79 6.05 71.93 26.28
N GLY A 80 5.27 71.13 27.02
CA GLY A 80 3.79 71.26 27.06
C GLY A 80 3.07 70.28 28.00
N ASP A 81 2.68 70.73 29.19
CA ASP A 81 1.85 69.98 30.15
C ASP A 81 0.37 69.85 29.72
N GLY A 82 -0.35 68.82 30.19
CA GLY A 82 -1.81 68.74 30.05
C GLY A 82 -2.49 67.48 30.60
N ASP A 83 -2.94 67.50 31.86
CA ASP A 83 -3.79 66.45 32.47
C ASP A 83 -5.23 66.44 31.90
N GLY A 84 -5.93 65.30 31.95
CA GLY A 84 -7.36 65.19 31.60
C GLY A 84 -8.01 63.85 31.95
N ASP A 85 -8.71 63.78 33.10
CA ASP A 85 -9.46 62.60 33.57
C ASP A 85 -10.83 62.39 32.89
N GLY A 86 -11.25 61.11 32.79
CA GLY A 86 -12.66 60.67 32.65
C GLY A 86 -13.06 60.25 31.22
N GLY A 87 -13.85 59.18 31.01
CA GLY A 87 -14.47 58.22 31.93
C GLY A 87 -15.99 58.40 32.08
N GLY A 88 -16.77 57.47 31.51
CA GLY A 88 -18.22 57.40 31.66
C GLY A 88 -18.90 56.54 30.57
N ASP A 89 -19.63 55.52 30.99
CA ASP A 89 -20.43 54.63 30.12
C ASP A 89 -21.74 55.31 29.66
N GLY A 90 -22.35 54.81 28.56
CA GLY A 90 -23.73 55.19 28.20
C GLY A 90 -24.20 54.71 26.83
N ASP A 91 -25.02 53.67 26.81
CA ASP A 91 -25.81 53.28 25.63
C ASP A 91 -26.88 54.34 25.27
N GLY A 92 -27.25 54.44 24.00
CA GLY A 92 -28.44 55.21 23.59
C GLY A 92 -28.54 55.48 22.09
N ASP A 93 -29.53 54.86 21.44
CA ASP A 93 -29.83 55.03 20.01
C ASP A 93 -30.14 56.50 19.63
N GLY A 94 -29.79 56.89 18.41
CA GLY A 94 -29.98 58.26 17.93
C GLY A 94 -29.83 58.41 16.41
N ASP A 95 -30.78 57.86 15.64
CA ASP A 95 -30.85 58.04 14.19
C ASP A 95 -30.77 59.53 13.78
N ALA A 96 -29.90 59.82 12.82
CA ALA A 96 -29.72 61.16 12.25
C ALA A 96 -29.42 61.10 10.74
N ASP A 97 -30.33 60.49 9.97
CA ASP A 97 -30.41 60.68 8.52
C ASP A 97 -30.62 62.17 8.19
N ASP A 98 -29.72 62.75 7.39
CA ASP A 98 -29.96 63.98 6.62
C ASP A 98 -28.95 64.02 5.44
N GLY A 99 -29.12 63.07 4.51
CA GLY A 99 -28.12 62.72 3.49
C GLY A 99 -28.10 63.57 2.21
N ASP A 100 -27.26 63.13 1.26
CA ASP A 100 -27.40 63.46 -0.16
C ASP A 100 -27.76 62.17 -0.94
N GLY A 101 -28.68 62.27 -1.89
CA GLY A 101 -29.52 61.15 -2.33
C GLY A 101 -29.15 60.56 -3.69
N GLY A 102 -28.11 59.73 -3.73
CA GLY A 102 -27.91 58.76 -4.82
C GLY A 102 -28.71 57.47 -4.56
N PRO A 103 -29.39 56.86 -5.57
CA PRO A 103 -29.92 55.51 -5.42
C PRO A 103 -28.80 54.47 -5.27
N ILE A 104 -29.09 53.39 -4.56
CA ILE A 104 -28.16 52.28 -4.32
C ILE A 104 -27.72 51.68 -5.67
N CYS A 105 -26.41 51.57 -5.87
CA CYS A 105 -25.81 50.94 -7.03
C CYS A 105 -25.58 49.43 -6.82
N PRO A 106 -25.42 48.65 -7.91
CA PRO A 106 -24.92 47.29 -7.81
C PRO A 106 -23.54 47.24 -7.14
N THR A 107 -23.22 46.12 -6.48
CA THR A 107 -21.91 45.88 -5.87
C THR A 107 -20.79 46.15 -6.87
N GLY A 108 -19.75 46.89 -6.45
CA GLY A 108 -18.65 47.32 -7.33
C GLY A 108 -18.89 48.61 -8.12
N GLN A 109 -20.03 49.29 -7.96
CA GLN A 109 -20.32 50.57 -8.67
C GLN A 109 -20.63 51.72 -7.72
N LEU A 110 -20.19 52.93 -8.11
CA LEU A 110 -20.46 54.18 -7.40
C LEU A 110 -21.52 55.01 -8.12
N TRP A 111 -22.32 55.78 -7.37
CA TRP A 111 -23.28 56.71 -7.95
C TRP A 111 -22.58 57.99 -8.45
N CYS A 112 -22.29 58.04 -9.74
CA CYS A 112 -21.60 59.14 -10.38
C CYS A 112 -22.59 60.09 -11.09
N THR A 113 -22.97 61.16 -10.37
CA THR A 113 -23.85 62.25 -10.83
C THR A 113 -25.30 61.84 -11.15
N ASP A 114 -25.51 61.09 -12.24
CA ASP A 114 -26.83 60.70 -12.75
C ASP A 114 -26.96 59.21 -13.12
N ARG A 115 -25.89 58.42 -12.94
CA ARG A 115 -25.90 56.96 -13.10
C ARG A 115 -24.95 56.25 -12.14
N CYS A 116 -25.14 54.95 -11.97
CA CYS A 116 -24.08 54.07 -11.46
C CYS A 116 -22.97 53.93 -12.50
N ALA A 117 -21.72 53.92 -12.03
CA ALA A 117 -20.54 53.66 -12.85
C ALA A 117 -19.56 52.77 -12.08
N ASP A 118 -18.99 51.78 -12.77
CA ASP A 118 -17.84 51.04 -12.25
C ASP A 118 -16.58 51.89 -12.50
N ILE A 119 -15.99 52.41 -11.42
CA ILE A 119 -14.83 53.31 -11.51
C ILE A 119 -13.52 52.59 -11.92
N ARG A 120 -13.52 51.24 -11.99
CA ARG A 120 -12.40 50.47 -12.52
C ARG A 120 -12.34 50.52 -14.04
N ILE A 121 -13.49 50.62 -14.71
CA ILE A 121 -13.61 50.39 -16.16
C ILE A 121 -14.41 51.45 -16.93
N ASP A 122 -15.13 52.38 -16.29
CA ASP A 122 -15.84 53.45 -16.98
C ASP A 122 -14.88 54.61 -17.36
N PRO A 123 -14.57 54.82 -18.65
CA PRO A 123 -13.68 55.89 -19.11
C PRO A 123 -14.25 57.31 -18.95
N GLN A 124 -15.41 57.47 -18.31
CA GLN A 124 -16.02 58.76 -17.94
C GLN A 124 -15.95 59.02 -16.42
N ASN A 125 -15.57 58.03 -15.61
CA ASN A 125 -15.58 58.05 -14.14
C ASN A 125 -14.39 57.27 -13.53
N CYS A 126 -13.25 57.25 -14.21
CA CYS A 126 -12.15 56.33 -13.90
C CYS A 126 -11.43 56.72 -12.59
N GLY A 127 -11.38 55.80 -11.63
CA GLY A 127 -10.83 56.01 -10.28
C GLY A 127 -11.63 56.95 -9.37
N ALA A 128 -12.38 57.91 -9.94
CA ALA A 128 -13.34 58.73 -9.24
C ALA A 128 -14.41 59.29 -10.19
N CYS A 129 -15.63 59.47 -9.69
CA CYS A 129 -16.74 60.06 -10.44
C CYS A 129 -16.37 61.40 -11.11
N GLY A 130 -16.67 61.53 -12.40
CA GLY A 130 -16.35 62.69 -13.23
C GLY A 130 -14.94 62.71 -13.82
N THR A 131 -14.08 61.74 -13.50
CA THR A 131 -12.73 61.60 -14.07
C THR A 131 -12.80 60.93 -15.44
N ALA A 132 -12.96 61.73 -16.49
CA ALA A 132 -13.02 61.24 -17.86
C ALA A 132 -11.63 61.08 -18.48
N CYS A 133 -11.33 59.87 -18.98
CA CYS A 133 -10.08 59.57 -19.68
C CYS A 133 -10.07 60.17 -21.10
N ASP A 134 -8.87 60.53 -21.58
CA ASP A 134 -8.65 61.05 -22.93
C ASP A 134 -9.24 60.12 -24.02
N PRO A 135 -9.80 60.61 -25.14
CA PRO A 135 -10.63 59.81 -26.04
C PRO A 135 -10.01 58.53 -26.63
N GLU A 136 -8.67 58.44 -26.68
CA GLU A 136 -7.90 57.29 -27.18
C GLU A 136 -7.45 56.33 -26.05
N TRP A 137 -7.58 56.78 -24.79
CA TRP A 137 -7.17 56.08 -23.57
C TRP A 137 -8.33 55.24 -23.01
N VAL A 138 -7.95 54.18 -22.29
CA VAL A 138 -8.83 53.26 -21.57
C VAL A 138 -8.93 53.63 -20.09
N CYS A 139 -9.95 53.09 -19.43
CA CYS A 139 -9.96 52.92 -17.98
C CYS A 139 -9.70 51.45 -17.63
N GLY A 140 -8.83 51.24 -16.64
CA GLY A 140 -8.55 49.98 -15.98
C GLY A 140 -7.85 50.27 -14.65
N ASP A 141 -8.02 49.42 -13.63
CA ASP A 141 -7.42 49.52 -12.28
C ASP A 141 -7.45 50.95 -11.73
N PHE A 142 -8.62 51.58 -11.81
CA PHE A 142 -8.87 52.94 -11.32
C PHE A 142 -8.05 54.06 -12.02
N ALA A 143 -7.31 53.74 -13.09
CA ALA A 143 -6.40 54.64 -13.78
C ALA A 143 -6.75 54.82 -15.27
N CYS A 144 -6.67 56.08 -15.74
CA CYS A 144 -6.67 56.38 -17.18
C CYS A 144 -5.30 56.06 -17.77
N ARG A 145 -5.22 55.17 -18.76
CA ARG A 145 -3.95 54.74 -19.37
C ARG A 145 -4.04 54.55 -20.88
N PHE A 146 -2.88 54.59 -21.56
CA PHE A 146 -2.81 54.50 -23.02
C PHE A 146 -3.06 53.08 -23.55
N ASP A 147 -2.79 52.04 -22.76
CA ASP A 147 -3.23 50.68 -23.04
C ASP A 147 -3.56 49.93 -21.76
N CYS A 148 -4.04 48.69 -21.88
CA CYS A 148 -4.31 47.83 -20.73
C CYS A 148 -3.02 47.26 -20.11
N PRO A 149 -3.09 46.76 -18.87
CA PRO A 149 -2.07 45.91 -18.25
C PRO A 149 -1.70 44.72 -19.12
N THR A 150 -0.71 43.97 -18.66
CA THR A 150 -0.58 42.56 -19.00
C THR A 150 -1.90 41.83 -18.65
N ASP A 151 -2.21 40.78 -19.41
CA ASP A 151 -3.26 39.79 -19.10
C ASP A 151 -4.72 40.28 -19.05
N THR A 152 -4.98 41.57 -19.31
CA THR A 152 -6.32 42.12 -19.57
C THR A 152 -6.47 42.68 -20.98
N THR A 153 -7.57 42.34 -21.66
CA THR A 153 -7.79 42.72 -23.06
C THR A 153 -8.48 44.09 -23.18
N ARG A 154 -7.99 44.90 -24.14
CA ARG A 154 -8.58 46.20 -24.53
C ARG A 154 -9.93 46.03 -25.24
N CYS A 155 -11.02 45.99 -24.47
CA CYS A 155 -12.38 45.90 -24.99
C CYS A 155 -13.01 47.29 -25.16
N GLY A 156 -12.65 47.93 -26.27
CA GLY A 156 -13.16 49.24 -26.68
C GLY A 156 -12.48 50.40 -25.94
N ARG A 157 -13.02 50.81 -24.79
CA ARG A 157 -12.45 51.85 -23.91
C ARG A 157 -12.29 51.39 -22.45
N SER A 158 -12.47 50.10 -22.21
CA SER A 158 -12.33 49.45 -20.91
C SER A 158 -11.34 48.29 -21.05
N CYS A 159 -10.55 48.05 -20.02
CA CYS A 159 -9.84 46.78 -19.87
C CYS A 159 -10.78 45.77 -19.22
N VAL A 160 -10.73 44.52 -19.67
CA VAL A 160 -11.46 43.41 -19.04
C VAL A 160 -10.54 42.20 -19.00
N ASP A 161 -10.69 41.41 -17.95
CA ASP A 161 -10.19 40.03 -17.93
C ASP A 161 -10.86 39.25 -19.08
N THR A 162 -10.09 38.41 -19.78
CA THR A 162 -10.58 37.50 -20.83
C THR A 162 -10.30 36.03 -20.53
N LEU A 163 -9.67 35.73 -19.39
CA LEU A 163 -9.38 34.40 -18.85
C LEU A 163 -10.45 33.94 -17.84
N HIS A 164 -11.00 34.87 -17.03
CA HIS A 164 -11.96 34.53 -15.96
C HIS A 164 -13.30 35.29 -15.95
N ASP A 165 -13.47 36.43 -16.65
CA ASP A 165 -14.79 37.11 -16.70
C ASP A 165 -15.80 36.30 -17.55
N PRO A 166 -16.91 35.77 -16.97
CA PRO A 166 -17.92 35.01 -17.73
C PRO A 166 -18.68 35.84 -18.77
N ASN A 167 -18.43 37.15 -18.87
CA ASN A 167 -19.01 38.08 -19.85
C ASN A 167 -18.02 38.49 -20.95
N ASN A 168 -16.72 38.18 -20.81
CA ASN A 168 -15.65 38.48 -21.77
C ASN A 168 -14.72 37.28 -22.03
N CYS A 169 -15.20 36.08 -21.77
CA CYS A 169 -14.45 34.83 -21.83
C CYS A 169 -13.88 34.54 -23.23
N GLY A 170 -12.56 34.35 -23.32
CA GLY A 170 -11.84 34.13 -24.58
C GLY A 170 -11.80 35.36 -25.50
N GLY A 171 -12.29 36.52 -25.04
CA GLY A 171 -12.30 37.77 -25.79
C GLY A 171 -13.56 38.62 -25.56
N CYS A 172 -13.44 39.91 -25.86
CA CYS A 172 -14.46 40.94 -25.67
C CYS A 172 -15.90 40.49 -26.00
N GLY A 173 -16.76 40.40 -25.00
CA GLY A 173 -18.17 40.01 -25.14
C GLY A 173 -18.41 38.50 -25.34
N GLY A 174 -17.43 37.65 -25.06
CA GLY A 174 -17.63 36.20 -24.91
C GLY A 174 -18.42 35.89 -23.64
N ILE A 175 -19.72 35.66 -23.78
CA ILE A 175 -20.61 35.39 -22.65
C ILE A 175 -20.81 33.87 -22.52
N CYS A 176 -20.45 33.31 -21.37
CA CYS A 176 -20.67 31.90 -21.05
C CYS A 176 -22.15 31.60 -20.76
N GLY A 177 -22.51 30.32 -20.85
CA GLY A 177 -23.84 29.82 -20.49
C GLY A 177 -24.19 30.06 -19.02
N SER A 178 -25.48 29.98 -18.68
CA SER A 178 -25.99 30.24 -17.32
C SER A 178 -25.60 29.20 -16.26
N THR A 179 -24.73 28.25 -16.61
CA THR A 179 -24.18 27.16 -15.79
C THR A 179 -22.71 26.89 -16.16
N GLU A 180 -22.07 27.82 -16.87
CA GLU A 180 -20.68 27.74 -17.32
C GLU A 180 -19.86 28.87 -16.69
N TYR A 181 -18.64 28.57 -16.27
CA TYR A 181 -17.66 29.51 -15.75
C TYR A 181 -16.59 29.79 -16.82
N CYS A 182 -15.86 30.89 -16.70
CA CYS A 182 -14.70 31.12 -17.57
C CYS A 182 -13.43 30.68 -16.83
N GLN A 183 -12.60 29.88 -17.50
CA GLN A 183 -11.31 29.41 -17.00
C GLN A 183 -10.37 29.32 -18.20
N GLU A 184 -9.17 29.92 -18.12
CA GLU A 184 -8.23 30.04 -19.25
C GLU A 184 -8.86 30.55 -20.57
N GLY A 185 -9.87 31.41 -20.44
CA GLY A 185 -10.58 31.99 -21.58
C GLY A 185 -11.49 31.00 -22.31
N VAL A 186 -11.83 29.88 -21.68
CA VAL A 186 -12.77 28.88 -22.18
C VAL A 186 -13.97 28.79 -21.22
N CYS A 187 -15.18 28.84 -21.78
CA CYS A 187 -16.39 28.57 -21.00
C CYS A 187 -16.48 27.07 -20.69
N THR A 188 -16.52 26.71 -19.40
CA THR A 188 -16.46 25.34 -18.89
C THR A 188 -17.58 25.05 -17.89
N GLU A 189 -18.02 23.79 -17.81
CA GLU A 189 -18.96 23.29 -16.79
C GLU A 189 -18.25 22.79 -15.50
N VAL A 190 -16.92 22.92 -15.45
CA VAL A 190 -16.10 22.67 -14.26
C VAL A 190 -16.12 23.92 -13.37
N CYS A 191 -16.03 23.74 -12.06
CA CYS A 191 -15.88 24.85 -11.12
C CYS A 191 -14.47 25.44 -11.19
N PRO A 192 -14.27 26.70 -10.78
CA PRO A 192 -12.94 27.23 -10.47
C PRO A 192 -12.18 26.35 -9.46
N ARG A 193 -10.84 26.49 -9.39
CA ARG A 193 -10.01 25.85 -8.36
C ARG A 193 -10.61 26.05 -6.96
N GLU A 194 -10.33 25.10 -6.06
CA GLU A 194 -10.88 24.98 -4.68
C GLU A 194 -12.39 24.71 -4.51
N LEU A 195 -13.25 24.94 -5.51
CA LEU A 195 -14.70 24.84 -5.34
C LEU A 195 -15.30 23.52 -5.89
N ALA A 196 -16.07 22.80 -5.07
CA ALA A 196 -16.74 21.57 -5.52
C ALA A 196 -18.10 21.86 -6.18
N ARG A 197 -18.43 21.12 -7.24
CA ARG A 197 -19.72 21.24 -7.97
C ARG A 197 -20.86 20.54 -7.24
N CYS A 198 -21.48 21.23 -6.29
CA CYS A 198 -22.61 20.71 -5.51
C CYS A 198 -23.97 20.99 -6.18
N GLY A 199 -24.15 20.39 -7.35
CA GLY A 199 -25.32 20.54 -8.23
C GLY A 199 -25.11 21.60 -9.30
N ASP A 200 -25.97 22.61 -9.32
CA ASP A 200 -25.90 23.76 -10.23
C ASP A 200 -25.10 24.94 -9.63
N VAL A 201 -24.34 24.70 -8.55
CA VAL A 201 -23.60 25.71 -7.77
C VAL A 201 -22.25 25.15 -7.34
N CYS A 202 -21.19 25.93 -7.55
CA CYS A 202 -19.86 25.70 -6.96
C CYS A 202 -19.83 26.20 -5.52
N VAL A 203 -19.34 25.39 -4.58
CA VAL A 203 -19.26 25.74 -3.15
C VAL A 203 -17.93 25.32 -2.56
N ASP A 204 -17.44 26.07 -1.59
CA ASP A 204 -16.26 25.70 -0.82
C ASP A 204 -16.64 24.65 0.24
N THR A 205 -16.21 23.42 0.01
CA THR A 205 -16.49 22.28 0.90
C THR A 205 -15.63 22.29 2.17
N ARG A 206 -14.62 23.16 2.25
CA ARG A 206 -13.76 23.31 3.44
C ARG A 206 -14.48 24.04 4.57
N VAL A 207 -15.43 24.91 4.22
CA VAL A 207 -16.12 25.85 5.11
C VAL A 207 -17.65 25.83 5.07
N ASP A 208 -18.30 25.36 3.98
CA ASP A 208 -19.78 25.30 3.93
C ASP A 208 -20.35 24.24 4.90
N PRO A 209 -21.12 24.61 5.94
CA PRO A 209 -21.69 23.66 6.91
C PRO A 209 -22.73 22.68 6.33
N ASN A 210 -23.11 22.85 5.07
CA ASN A 210 -24.07 22.02 4.34
C ASN A 210 -23.40 21.08 3.31
N ASN A 211 -22.12 21.30 2.99
CA ASN A 211 -21.36 20.55 1.99
C ASN A 211 -19.95 20.21 2.51
N CYS A 212 -19.81 19.98 3.82
CA CYS A 212 -18.52 19.93 4.51
C CYS A 212 -17.75 18.64 4.17
N GLY A 213 -16.62 18.77 3.46
CA GLY A 213 -15.85 17.65 2.93
C GLY A 213 -16.55 16.92 1.77
N GLY A 214 -17.61 17.48 1.20
CA GLY A 214 -18.29 16.91 0.04
C GLY A 214 -19.76 17.32 -0.10
N CYS A 215 -20.26 17.24 -1.33
CA CYS A 215 -21.60 17.73 -1.66
C CYS A 215 -22.72 17.01 -0.91
N GLY A 216 -23.54 17.79 -0.19
CA GLY A 216 -24.62 17.30 0.67
C GLY A 216 -24.17 16.78 2.04
N ALA A 217 -22.88 16.86 2.38
CA ALA A 217 -22.36 16.51 3.70
C ALA A 217 -22.70 17.61 4.74
N VAL A 218 -23.96 17.64 5.16
CA VAL A 218 -24.45 18.58 6.18
C VAL A 218 -23.94 18.17 7.56
N CYS A 219 -23.15 19.02 8.22
CA CYS A 219 -22.69 18.75 9.58
C CYS A 219 -23.87 18.67 10.56
N ALA A 220 -23.80 17.73 11.52
CA ALA A 220 -24.78 17.62 12.60
C ALA A 220 -24.92 18.95 13.38
N THR A 221 -26.08 19.23 13.96
CA THR A 221 -26.46 20.57 14.48
C THR A 221 -25.46 21.18 15.46
N ASP A 222 -24.77 20.32 16.21
CA ASP A 222 -23.86 20.68 17.30
C ASP A 222 -22.38 20.66 16.85
N LEU A 223 -22.15 20.45 15.55
CA LEU A 223 -20.84 20.47 14.87
C LEU A 223 -20.76 21.64 13.88
N VAL A 224 -19.52 22.01 13.57
CA VAL A 224 -19.13 23.09 12.65
C VAL A 224 -18.27 22.52 11.52
N CYS A 225 -18.24 23.17 10.36
CA CYS A 225 -17.30 22.80 9.29
C CYS A 225 -15.99 23.56 9.47
N GLY A 226 -14.86 22.85 9.45
CA GLY A 226 -13.53 23.46 9.37
C GLY A 226 -12.55 22.49 8.73
N GLY A 227 -11.76 22.97 7.77
CA GLY A 227 -10.83 22.14 6.99
C GLY A 227 -11.51 20.96 6.28
N GLY A 228 -12.77 21.14 5.85
CA GLY A 228 -13.56 20.08 5.21
C GLY A 228 -14.04 18.98 6.14
N SER A 229 -13.90 19.15 7.47
CA SER A 229 -14.36 18.18 8.46
C SER A 229 -15.41 18.76 9.40
N CYS A 230 -16.44 17.95 9.71
CA CYS A 230 -17.44 18.28 10.71
C CYS A 230 -16.91 18.10 12.13
N VAL A 231 -16.24 19.13 12.65
CA VAL A 231 -15.55 19.12 13.95
C VAL A 231 -16.43 19.66 15.09
N LEU A 232 -16.06 19.32 16.33
CA LEU A 232 -16.78 19.74 17.56
C LEU A 232 -16.45 21.17 17.99
N SER A 233 -15.31 21.69 17.55
CA SER A 233 -14.81 23.04 17.79
C SER A 233 -13.79 23.37 16.71
N CYS A 234 -13.63 24.64 16.39
CA CYS A 234 -12.75 25.05 15.30
C CYS A 234 -11.27 24.76 15.58
N PRO A 235 -10.45 24.43 14.55
CA PRO A 235 -9.00 24.37 14.66
C PRO A 235 -8.40 25.65 15.24
N THR A 236 -7.21 25.52 15.84
CA THR A 236 -6.44 26.67 16.36
C THR A 236 -6.24 27.73 15.26
N GLY A 237 -6.32 29.01 15.61
CA GLY A 237 -6.39 30.14 14.65
C GLY A 237 -7.83 30.50 14.28
N THR A 238 -8.57 29.53 13.72
CA THR A 238 -9.92 29.77 13.20
C THR A 238 -11.03 29.95 14.28
N THR A 239 -12.07 30.71 13.94
CA THR A 239 -13.23 31.00 14.81
C THR A 239 -14.55 30.55 14.18
N ASN A 240 -15.48 30.08 15.01
CA ASN A 240 -16.83 29.67 14.60
C ASN A 240 -17.71 30.88 14.25
N CYS A 241 -17.78 31.19 12.96
CA CYS A 241 -18.69 32.17 12.39
C CYS A 241 -19.85 31.45 11.69
N SER A 242 -21.01 31.43 12.36
CA SER A 242 -22.27 30.85 11.83
C SER A 242 -22.19 29.37 11.42
N ARG A 243 -21.43 28.55 12.16
CA ARG A 243 -21.11 27.13 11.93
C ARG A 243 -20.04 26.83 10.88
N SER A 244 -19.46 27.85 10.25
CA SER A 244 -18.18 27.74 9.55
C SER A 244 -17.04 28.11 10.51
N CYS A 245 -15.89 27.45 10.38
CA CYS A 245 -14.63 27.86 10.98
C CYS A 245 -13.85 28.68 9.97
N VAL A 246 -13.71 29.97 10.23
CA VAL A 246 -13.01 30.92 9.36
C VAL A 246 -11.84 31.53 10.09
N ASP A 247 -10.79 31.92 9.37
CA ASP A 247 -9.69 32.67 9.96
C ASP A 247 -10.07 34.16 10.06
N LEU A 248 -10.08 34.71 11.28
CA LEU A 248 -10.45 36.11 11.48
C LEU A 248 -9.36 37.08 11.04
N ASP A 249 -8.11 36.62 10.91
CA ASP A 249 -7.00 37.48 10.55
C ASP A 249 -6.88 37.71 9.04
N TYR A 250 -7.57 36.88 8.23
CA TYR A 250 -7.47 36.87 6.76
C TYR A 250 -8.81 36.78 6.00
N ASP A 251 -9.93 36.32 6.58
CA ASP A 251 -11.25 36.27 5.90
C ASP A 251 -11.81 37.69 5.62
N PRO A 252 -11.99 38.12 4.34
CA PRO A 252 -12.47 39.46 4.01
C PRO A 252 -13.95 39.72 4.36
N ALA A 253 -14.72 38.70 4.73
CA ALA A 253 -16.10 38.78 5.21
C ALA A 253 -16.23 38.70 6.75
N ASN A 254 -15.17 38.25 7.46
CA ASN A 254 -15.15 38.05 8.91
C ASN A 254 -13.94 38.71 9.60
N CYS A 255 -13.40 39.78 9.02
CA CYS A 255 -12.12 40.38 9.39
C CYS A 255 -12.12 40.93 10.83
N GLY A 256 -11.21 40.42 11.66
CA GLY A 256 -11.11 40.71 13.09
C GLY A 256 -12.34 40.29 13.92
N GLY A 257 -13.31 39.57 13.33
CA GLY A 257 -14.53 39.14 13.99
C GLY A 257 -15.67 38.76 13.03
N CYS A 258 -16.44 37.74 13.41
CA CYS A 258 -17.54 37.20 12.61
C CYS A 258 -18.53 38.28 12.12
N GLY A 259 -18.73 38.35 10.80
CA GLY A 259 -19.65 39.28 10.16
C GLY A 259 -19.14 40.72 10.04
N ASN A 260 -17.83 40.94 10.13
CA ASN A 260 -17.16 42.20 9.80
C ASN A 260 -16.54 42.14 8.37
N PRO A 261 -17.31 42.40 7.29
CA PRO A 261 -16.74 42.45 5.95
C PRO A 261 -15.91 43.72 5.73
N CYS A 262 -14.80 43.57 5.01
CA CYS A 262 -13.97 44.68 4.55
C CYS A 262 -14.63 45.48 3.41
N GLY A 263 -14.11 46.69 3.16
CA GLY A 263 -14.55 47.53 2.07
C GLY A 263 -14.19 46.98 0.69
N VAL A 264 -14.85 47.50 -0.35
CA VAL A 264 -14.52 47.15 -1.75
C VAL A 264 -13.13 47.69 -2.07
N GLY A 265 -12.17 46.79 -2.32
CA GLY A 265 -10.76 47.13 -2.49
C GLY A 265 -9.95 47.15 -1.20
N GLU A 266 -10.43 46.51 -0.12
CA GLU A 266 -9.69 46.24 1.11
C GLU A 266 -9.60 44.73 1.36
N ALA A 267 -8.39 44.24 1.59
CA ALA A 267 -8.10 42.88 2.05
C ALA A 267 -8.12 42.81 3.58
N CYS A 268 -8.33 41.62 4.15
CA CYS A 268 -8.05 41.40 5.56
C CYS A 268 -6.61 40.93 5.76
N ARG A 269 -5.89 41.55 6.69
CA ARG A 269 -4.56 41.13 7.16
C ARG A 269 -4.42 41.38 8.66
N SER A 270 -3.99 40.37 9.41
CA SER A 270 -3.84 40.44 10.88
C SER A 270 -5.08 41.02 11.59
N GLY A 271 -6.27 40.64 11.12
CA GLY A 271 -7.54 41.00 11.74
C GLY A 271 -7.99 42.43 11.44
N ARG A 272 -7.44 43.03 10.38
CA ARG A 272 -7.67 44.42 10.00
C ARG A 272 -7.85 44.56 8.50
N CYS A 273 -8.86 45.31 8.09
CA CYS A 273 -9.02 45.70 6.70
C CYS A 273 -7.93 46.71 6.30
N ILE A 274 -7.20 46.40 5.23
CA ILE A 274 -6.15 47.22 4.63
C ILE A 274 -6.49 47.39 3.15
N PRO A 275 -6.50 48.62 2.60
CA PRO A 275 -6.71 48.81 1.16
C PRO A 275 -5.65 48.03 0.36
N VAL A 276 -6.06 47.25 -0.65
CA VAL A 276 -5.14 46.39 -1.43
C VAL A 276 -4.00 47.21 -2.05
N ARG A 277 -4.31 48.43 -2.51
CA ARG A 277 -3.34 49.42 -3.02
C ARG A 277 -2.37 50.03 -1.98
N ASP A 278 -2.52 49.67 -0.71
CA ASP A 278 -1.62 50.00 0.41
C ASP A 278 -0.83 48.76 0.90
N LEU A 279 -1.07 47.57 0.32
CA LEU A 279 -0.12 46.47 0.31
C LEU A 279 1.02 46.82 -0.67
N THR A 280 2.22 46.31 -0.41
CA THR A 280 3.38 46.44 -1.30
C THR A 280 3.74 45.05 -1.81
N ASP A 281 4.24 45.04 -3.02
CA ASP A 281 4.65 43.93 -3.89
C ASP A 281 5.86 44.55 -4.61
N SER A 282 7.04 43.95 -4.47
CA SER A 282 8.33 44.65 -4.64
C SER A 282 9.14 44.19 -5.86
N ASP A 283 8.98 42.94 -6.25
CA ASP A 283 9.52 42.23 -7.41
C ASP A 283 8.49 42.15 -8.55
N GLY A 284 7.20 41.97 -8.22
CA GLY A 284 6.08 41.92 -9.14
C GLY A 284 5.37 40.56 -9.23
N ASP A 285 5.49 39.69 -8.22
CA ASP A 285 4.99 38.31 -8.25
C ASP A 285 3.48 38.16 -7.93
N THR A 286 2.85 39.20 -7.38
CA THR A 286 1.46 39.27 -6.87
C THR A 286 1.19 38.71 -5.47
N ILE A 287 2.22 38.22 -4.77
CA ILE A 287 2.20 38.07 -3.31
C ILE A 287 2.52 39.45 -2.69
N ALA A 288 2.33 39.60 -1.37
CA ALA A 288 2.54 40.87 -0.67
C ALA A 288 3.74 40.80 0.27
N ASP A 289 4.56 41.87 0.27
CA ASP A 289 5.72 42.15 1.13
C ASP A 289 5.54 41.63 2.57
N LEU A 290 4.33 41.79 3.10
CA LEU A 290 3.93 41.47 4.47
C LEU A 290 3.84 39.95 4.73
N ASP A 291 3.27 39.19 3.80
CA ASP A 291 3.06 37.74 3.92
C ASP A 291 4.35 36.98 3.54
N GLU A 292 5.16 37.59 2.67
CA GLU A 292 6.56 37.23 2.41
C GLU A 292 7.51 37.63 3.57
N GLY A 293 7.02 38.38 4.56
CA GLY A 293 7.76 38.60 5.79
C GLY A 293 8.91 39.62 5.70
N VAL A 294 8.73 40.71 4.92
CA VAL A 294 9.61 41.90 4.88
C VAL A 294 9.99 42.44 6.27
N GLY A 295 9.11 42.27 7.26
CA GLY A 295 9.32 42.69 8.65
C GLY A 295 10.23 41.77 9.48
N THR A 296 10.49 40.57 8.97
CA THR A 296 11.29 39.51 9.62
C THR A 296 12.60 39.21 8.90
N GLY A 297 12.67 39.45 7.58
CA GLY A 297 13.83 39.10 6.75
C GLY A 297 13.96 37.58 6.61
N ILE A 298 12.94 36.98 6.02
CA ILE A 298 12.96 35.56 5.60
C ILE A 298 13.75 35.47 4.29
N ASP A 299 14.45 34.35 4.14
CA ASP A 299 15.43 34.00 3.09
C ASP A 299 15.31 32.45 3.05
N THR A 300 14.36 31.94 2.26
CA THR A 300 13.85 30.57 2.38
C THR A 300 14.79 29.53 1.76
N ASP A 301 15.31 29.74 0.54
CA ASP A 301 16.31 28.86 -0.09
C ASP A 301 17.74 29.04 0.49
N GLY A 302 18.10 30.25 0.94
CA GLY A 302 19.40 30.62 1.47
C GLY A 302 20.41 31.22 0.46
N ASP A 303 19.97 31.71 -0.71
CA ASP A 303 20.78 32.47 -1.68
C ASP A 303 21.35 33.76 -1.05
N GLY A 304 20.54 34.45 -0.23
CA GLY A 304 20.85 35.76 0.35
C GLY A 304 20.18 36.95 -0.33
N VAL A 305 19.24 36.70 -1.25
CA VAL A 305 18.04 37.53 -1.41
C VAL A 305 17.12 37.31 -0.18
N GLN A 306 15.97 37.98 -0.10
CA GLN A 306 14.93 37.72 0.89
C GLN A 306 13.63 37.62 0.11
N ASP A 307 12.74 36.72 0.49
CA ASP A 307 11.57 36.27 -0.28
C ASP A 307 10.85 37.44 -1.02
N TYR A 308 10.52 38.53 -0.29
CA TYR A 308 9.93 39.80 -0.81
C TYR A 308 10.74 40.62 -1.85
N LEU A 309 11.79 40.03 -2.42
CA LEU A 309 12.64 40.57 -3.48
C LEU A 309 13.14 39.48 -4.44
N ASP A 310 12.66 38.23 -4.29
CA ASP A 310 12.97 37.10 -5.16
C ASP A 310 11.84 36.86 -6.17
N THR A 311 11.85 35.71 -6.85
CA THR A 311 10.85 35.27 -7.83
C THR A 311 10.78 33.73 -7.94
N ASP A 312 11.35 33.01 -6.97
CA ASP A 312 11.71 31.58 -6.92
C ASP A 312 12.17 31.27 -5.47
N SER A 313 11.34 31.63 -4.48
CA SER A 313 11.74 31.90 -3.08
C SER A 313 12.27 30.69 -2.30
N ASP A 314 11.96 29.46 -2.72
CA ASP A 314 12.50 28.22 -2.16
C ASP A 314 13.56 27.53 -3.05
N GLY A 315 13.87 28.13 -4.21
CA GLY A 315 14.85 27.62 -5.17
C GLY A 315 14.40 26.34 -5.89
N ASP A 316 13.11 26.07 -5.95
CA ASP A 316 12.55 24.97 -6.72
C ASP A 316 12.69 25.19 -8.24
N ALA A 317 12.39 26.40 -8.72
CA ALA A 317 12.20 26.83 -10.12
C ALA A 317 10.78 26.65 -10.70
N VAL A 318 9.76 26.44 -9.87
CA VAL A 318 8.47 27.15 -10.06
C VAL A 318 8.65 28.60 -9.58
N PRO A 319 8.15 29.63 -10.32
CA PRO A 319 8.23 31.00 -9.84
C PRO A 319 7.04 31.35 -8.94
N ASP A 320 7.32 32.03 -7.81
CA ASP A 320 6.36 32.47 -6.77
C ASP A 320 5.02 33.03 -7.33
N ALA A 321 5.08 33.72 -8.47
CA ALA A 321 3.94 34.26 -9.21
C ALA A 321 2.97 33.22 -9.82
N LEU A 322 3.25 31.92 -9.71
CA LEU A 322 2.31 30.83 -10.02
C LEU A 322 1.72 30.23 -8.73
N ASP A 323 2.52 30.19 -7.67
CA ASP A 323 2.22 29.61 -6.36
C ASP A 323 1.42 30.59 -5.46
N ALA A 324 1.44 31.87 -5.83
CA ALA A 324 0.44 32.86 -5.46
C ALA A 324 -1.01 32.41 -5.78
N GLY A 325 -1.20 31.52 -6.75
CA GLY A 325 -2.46 30.85 -7.09
C GLY A 325 -3.53 31.70 -7.78
N ASP A 326 -3.51 33.03 -7.58
CA ASP A 326 -4.32 33.99 -8.33
C ASP A 326 -3.51 35.23 -8.79
N SER A 327 -4.07 36.45 -8.74
CA SER A 327 -3.40 37.68 -9.17
C SER A 327 -3.87 38.94 -8.42
N ASP A 328 -4.59 38.78 -7.31
CA ASP A 328 -5.01 39.85 -6.41
C ASP A 328 -4.16 39.74 -5.14
N VAL A 329 -3.12 40.57 -5.03
CA VAL A 329 -2.26 40.74 -3.84
C VAL A 329 -3.04 40.95 -2.51
N GLY A 330 -4.35 41.17 -2.58
CA GLY A 330 -5.26 41.12 -1.44
C GLY A 330 -5.65 39.72 -0.92
N THR A 331 -5.43 38.62 -1.66
CA THR A 331 -5.65 37.24 -1.18
C THR A 331 -4.48 36.76 -0.32
N THR A 332 -4.63 35.64 0.37
CA THR A 332 -3.52 34.99 1.08
C THR A 332 -2.78 34.06 0.13
N PRO A 333 -1.46 33.87 0.28
CA PRO A 333 -0.74 32.79 -0.38
C PRO A 333 -1.46 31.44 -0.25
N VAL A 334 -1.35 30.60 -1.29
CA VAL A 334 -1.88 29.24 -1.25
C VAL A 334 -1.03 28.38 -0.30
N ASP A 335 -1.67 27.38 0.28
CA ASP A 335 -1.11 26.35 1.17
C ASP A 335 -1.87 25.06 0.82
N SER A 336 -1.32 24.30 -0.14
CA SER A 336 -2.00 23.21 -0.85
C SER A 336 -2.15 21.94 0.01
N ASP A 337 -1.06 21.41 0.60
CA ASP A 337 -1.11 20.28 1.55
C ASP A 337 -1.67 20.66 2.94
N ARG A 338 -1.45 21.91 3.39
CA ARG A 338 -1.78 22.46 4.72
C ARG A 338 -0.87 22.03 5.87
N ASP A 339 0.45 22.00 5.64
CA ASP A 339 1.47 21.98 6.68
C ASP A 339 1.77 23.34 7.30
N GLY A 340 1.41 24.42 6.60
CA GLY A 340 1.57 25.80 7.07
C GLY A 340 2.83 26.51 6.58
N ALA A 341 3.59 25.90 5.66
CA ALA A 341 4.35 26.66 4.66
C ALA A 341 3.44 26.88 3.44
N PRO A 342 3.31 28.13 2.94
CA PRO A 342 2.71 28.39 1.64
C PRO A 342 3.46 27.73 0.48
N ASP A 343 2.79 27.55 -0.66
CA ASP A 343 3.31 26.88 -1.86
C ASP A 343 4.63 27.54 -2.36
N PHE A 344 4.72 28.87 -2.40
CA PHE A 344 5.97 29.62 -2.72
C PHE A 344 7.14 29.44 -1.72
N ARG A 345 6.97 28.55 -0.74
CA ARG A 345 7.93 28.17 0.30
C ARG A 345 7.95 26.65 0.53
N ASP A 346 7.38 25.85 -0.37
CA ASP A 346 7.37 24.40 -0.25
C ASP A 346 7.71 23.67 -1.57
N THR A 347 8.93 23.13 -1.61
CA THR A 347 9.48 22.33 -2.71
C THR A 347 8.79 20.96 -2.96
N ASP A 348 7.57 20.76 -2.44
CA ASP A 348 6.71 19.57 -2.53
C ASP A 348 5.27 20.04 -2.16
N SER A 349 4.71 21.06 -2.85
CA SER A 349 3.55 21.87 -2.40
C SER A 349 2.28 21.08 -2.01
N ASP A 350 2.11 19.88 -2.57
CA ASP A 350 1.00 18.98 -2.26
C ASP A 350 1.36 17.79 -1.35
N ASN A 351 2.67 17.61 -1.08
CA ASN A 351 3.32 16.52 -0.35
C ASN A 351 2.95 15.08 -0.84
N ASP A 352 2.70 14.87 -2.14
CA ASP A 352 2.72 13.54 -2.79
C ASP A 352 4.10 12.87 -2.72
N GLY A 353 5.16 13.68 -2.71
CA GLY A 353 6.55 13.23 -2.80
C GLY A 353 7.16 13.37 -4.20
N VAL A 354 6.62 14.27 -5.04
CA VAL A 354 7.22 14.68 -6.31
C VAL A 354 7.43 16.20 -6.32
N PRO A 355 8.63 16.66 -5.90
CA PRO A 355 9.00 18.07 -5.93
C PRO A 355 8.68 18.79 -7.24
N ASP A 356 8.03 19.93 -7.06
CA ASP A 356 7.28 20.76 -8.01
C ASP A 356 8.06 21.02 -9.31
N ARG A 357 9.37 21.27 -9.20
CA ARG A 357 10.32 21.41 -10.31
C ARG A 357 10.25 20.30 -11.33
N ASP A 358 10.13 19.04 -10.88
CA ASP A 358 10.07 17.90 -11.80
C ASP A 358 8.73 17.88 -12.56
N GLU A 359 7.68 18.39 -11.94
CA GLU A 359 6.28 18.39 -12.41
C GLU A 359 6.03 19.53 -13.37
N TYR A 360 6.37 20.75 -12.94
CA TYR A 360 6.46 21.95 -13.76
C TYR A 360 7.35 21.72 -15.00
N ALA A 361 8.48 21.01 -14.86
CA ALA A 361 9.32 20.63 -15.98
C ALA A 361 8.69 19.62 -16.95
N THR A 362 7.61 18.91 -16.58
CA THR A 362 6.80 18.11 -17.52
C THR A 362 5.82 18.98 -18.31
N GLY A 363 5.30 20.05 -17.68
CA GLY A 363 4.27 20.91 -18.25
C GLY A 363 2.91 20.21 -18.46
N CYS A 364 2.61 19.18 -17.67
CA CYS A 364 1.26 18.59 -17.58
C CYS A 364 0.85 18.14 -16.18
N MET A 365 1.80 17.84 -15.30
CA MET A 365 1.58 17.65 -13.87
C MET A 365 1.28 19.01 -13.21
N ASP A 366 0.36 19.03 -12.24
CA ASP A 366 -0.08 20.21 -11.50
C ASP A 366 0.35 20.05 -10.05
N TRP A 367 1.44 20.72 -9.66
CA TRP A 367 2.15 20.55 -8.38
C TRP A 367 1.36 20.98 -7.13
N THR A 368 0.10 21.37 -7.33
CA THR A 368 -0.90 21.65 -6.30
C THR A 368 -1.91 20.49 -6.14
N GLU A 369 -1.72 19.35 -6.81
CA GLU A 369 -2.67 18.23 -6.84
C GLU A 369 -2.03 16.81 -6.91
N PRO A 370 -2.14 15.98 -5.85
CA PRO A 370 -1.50 14.65 -5.74
C PRO A 370 -1.97 13.54 -6.69
N ASP A 371 -2.76 13.86 -7.70
CA ASP A 371 -3.39 12.95 -8.67
C ASP A 371 -3.84 13.81 -9.86
N THR A 372 -2.86 14.24 -10.67
CA THR A 372 -3.00 15.25 -11.76
C THR A 372 -4.20 14.98 -12.66
N ASP A 373 -4.47 13.72 -13.02
CA ASP A 373 -5.59 13.34 -13.88
C ASP A 373 -6.84 12.82 -13.16
N ARG A 374 -6.77 12.73 -11.82
CA ARG A 374 -7.86 12.46 -10.86
C ARG A 374 -8.51 11.09 -11.03
N ASP A 375 -7.72 10.08 -11.37
CA ASP A 375 -8.21 8.72 -11.59
C ASP A 375 -8.08 7.76 -10.39
N GLY A 376 -7.40 8.21 -9.33
CA GLY A 376 -7.22 7.52 -8.06
C GLY A 376 -5.82 6.93 -7.86
N GLN A 377 -4.80 7.47 -8.53
CA GLN A 377 -3.41 7.01 -8.51
C GLN A 377 -2.52 8.25 -8.41
N SER A 378 -1.58 8.28 -7.45
CA SER A 378 -0.76 9.49 -7.25
C SER A 378 0.36 9.65 -8.27
N ASP A 379 0.80 10.88 -8.49
CA ASP A 379 1.82 11.21 -9.47
C ASP A 379 3.17 10.52 -9.13
N LEU A 380 3.57 10.44 -7.85
CA LEU A 380 4.69 9.60 -7.41
C LEU A 380 4.51 8.13 -7.80
N ALA A 381 3.31 7.58 -7.63
CA ALA A 381 3.00 6.18 -7.90
C ALA A 381 3.08 5.83 -9.39
N GLU A 382 2.51 6.70 -10.24
CA GLU A 382 2.57 6.61 -11.70
C GLU A 382 4.01 6.80 -12.23
N ARG A 383 4.74 7.82 -11.73
CA ARG A 383 6.15 8.06 -12.10
C ARG A 383 7.05 6.88 -11.71
N ALA A 384 6.85 6.31 -10.52
CA ALA A 384 7.57 5.12 -10.05
C ALA A 384 7.21 3.84 -10.85
N ALA A 385 5.95 3.68 -11.25
CA ALA A 385 5.54 2.59 -12.13
C ALA A 385 6.07 2.74 -13.58
N GLY A 386 6.49 3.94 -13.96
CA GLY A 386 6.89 4.27 -15.33
C GLY A 386 5.71 4.40 -16.28
N THR A 387 4.57 4.83 -15.75
CA THR A 387 3.32 5.07 -16.46
C THR A 387 3.21 6.57 -16.81
N ASN A 388 2.06 7.24 -16.66
CA ASN A 388 1.86 8.63 -17.11
C ASN A 388 0.73 9.33 -16.31
N PRO A 389 1.06 10.19 -15.32
CA PRO A 389 0.08 10.92 -14.50
C PRO A 389 -0.84 11.91 -15.22
N CYS A 390 -0.65 12.10 -16.52
CA CYS A 390 -1.40 13.05 -17.35
C CYS A 390 -2.33 12.32 -18.37
N ASP A 391 -2.78 11.09 -18.10
CA ASP A 391 -3.69 10.30 -18.94
C ASP A 391 -4.51 9.35 -18.06
N PRO A 392 -5.80 9.66 -17.75
CA PRO A 392 -6.61 8.90 -16.79
C PRO A 392 -7.09 7.53 -17.31
N SER A 393 -6.40 6.99 -18.31
CA SER A 393 -6.46 5.61 -18.79
C SER A 393 -5.14 4.83 -18.63
N SER A 394 -4.08 5.49 -18.16
CA SER A 394 -2.81 4.94 -17.65
C SER A 394 -3.05 4.17 -16.35
N ARG A 395 -2.36 3.06 -16.08
CA ARG A 395 -2.61 2.27 -14.84
C ARG A 395 -1.36 1.59 -14.31
N ILE A 396 -1.12 1.77 -13.02
CA ILE A 396 -0.05 1.14 -12.24
C ILE A 396 -0.44 -0.29 -11.80
N PRO A 397 0.50 -1.09 -11.25
CA PRO A 397 0.16 -2.36 -10.61
C PRO A 397 -0.79 -2.19 -9.42
N GLU A 398 -1.81 -3.06 -9.32
CA GLU A 398 -2.98 -2.98 -8.41
C GLU A 398 -2.69 -2.66 -6.92
N PHE A 399 -1.45 -2.82 -6.44
CA PHE A 399 -1.04 -2.44 -5.08
C PHE A 399 0.39 -1.88 -5.04
N PHE A 400 0.51 -0.66 -4.53
CA PHE A 400 1.76 0.01 -4.20
C PHE A 400 1.72 0.58 -2.78
N PHE A 401 2.89 0.92 -2.23
CA PHE A 401 3.03 1.69 -0.99
C PHE A 401 4.19 2.66 -1.13
N ILE A 402 4.01 3.91 -0.71
CA ILE A 402 5.10 4.87 -0.49
C ILE A 402 5.61 4.64 0.93
N LEU A 403 6.90 4.32 1.10
CA LEU A 403 7.53 3.99 2.39
C LEU A 403 8.78 4.87 2.64
N PRO A 404 8.62 6.09 3.17
CA PRO A 404 9.73 6.95 3.56
C PRO A 404 10.66 6.27 4.58
N TYR A 405 11.96 6.57 4.53
CA TYR A 405 12.95 5.97 5.41
C TYR A 405 12.82 6.52 6.84
N HIS A 406 12.55 5.63 7.81
CA HIS A 406 12.22 5.99 9.19
C HIS A 406 11.06 7.00 9.27
N ASP A 407 9.99 6.76 8.49
CA ASP A 407 8.76 7.56 8.46
C ASP A 407 8.26 7.93 9.89
N PRO A 408 8.18 9.23 10.25
CA PRO A 408 7.65 9.67 11.54
C PRO A 408 6.14 9.44 11.68
N GLY A 409 5.41 9.20 10.59
CA GLY A 409 4.01 8.75 10.57
C GLY A 409 3.83 7.30 11.06
N GLY A 410 4.87 6.46 10.91
CA GLY A 410 4.95 5.13 11.53
C GLY A 410 4.79 3.96 10.55
N ASP A 411 3.80 3.10 10.82
CA ASP A 411 3.56 1.87 10.05
C ASP A 411 2.50 2.06 8.98
N SER A 412 2.88 1.90 7.71
CA SER A 412 1.96 1.99 6.57
C SER A 412 1.15 0.70 6.44
N ALA A 413 -0.17 0.81 6.24
CA ALA A 413 -1.07 -0.35 6.23
C ALA A 413 -2.07 -0.31 5.08
N GLY A 414 -2.27 -1.45 4.39
CA GLY A 414 -3.14 -1.55 3.22
C GLY A 414 -3.76 -2.94 3.06
N VAL A 415 -4.92 -3.02 2.42
CA VAL A 415 -5.71 -4.26 2.35
C VAL A 415 -5.47 -5.00 1.05
N LEU A 416 -4.94 -6.23 1.14
CA LEU A 416 -4.87 -7.14 0.00
C LEU A 416 -6.01 -8.15 0.04
N GLU A 417 -6.70 -8.31 -1.09
CA GLU A 417 -7.68 -9.37 -1.34
C GLU A 417 -7.02 -10.56 -2.06
N PHE A 418 -7.34 -11.78 -1.63
CA PHE A 418 -6.83 -13.02 -2.20
C PHE A 418 -7.94 -14.04 -2.39
N ASP A 419 -7.79 -14.88 -3.41
CA ASP A 419 -8.57 -16.10 -3.60
C ASP A 419 -7.99 -17.26 -2.76
N THR A 420 -8.76 -18.32 -2.57
CA THR A 420 -8.32 -19.53 -1.85
C THR A 420 -8.61 -20.83 -2.61
N ASN A 421 -8.93 -20.78 -3.90
CA ASN A 421 -9.02 -21.98 -4.73
C ASN A 421 -7.66 -22.71 -4.82
N ILE A 422 -7.67 -24.04 -4.74
CA ILE A 422 -6.45 -24.86 -4.85
C ILE A 422 -6.07 -24.97 -6.35
N ARG A 423 -5.26 -24.02 -6.83
CA ARG A 423 -4.84 -23.94 -8.24
C ARG A 423 -3.68 -24.87 -8.60
N LYS A 424 -2.94 -25.35 -7.59
CA LYS A 424 -1.74 -26.18 -7.72
C LYS A 424 -1.82 -27.39 -6.79
N ALA A 425 -1.82 -28.59 -7.36
CA ALA A 425 -1.85 -29.84 -6.62
C ALA A 425 -1.06 -30.95 -7.31
N ASP A 426 -0.72 -31.98 -6.56
CA ASP A 426 0.04 -33.13 -7.04
C ASP A 426 -0.73 -34.41 -6.71
N VAL A 427 -1.12 -35.16 -7.74
CA VAL A 427 -1.98 -36.35 -7.60
C VAL A 427 -1.15 -37.62 -7.80
N HIS A 428 -0.91 -38.38 -6.73
CA HIS A 428 -0.29 -39.70 -6.81
C HIS A 428 -1.35 -40.80 -6.84
N LEU A 429 -1.28 -41.69 -7.83
CA LEU A 429 -2.12 -42.88 -7.88
C LEU A 429 -1.40 -44.04 -7.20
N SER A 430 -1.93 -44.50 -6.06
CA SER A 430 -1.51 -45.73 -5.40
C SER A 430 -2.52 -46.80 -5.73
N VAL A 431 -2.12 -47.75 -6.59
CA VAL A 431 -3.04 -48.73 -7.16
C VAL A 431 -2.66 -50.12 -6.69
N ASP A 432 -3.63 -50.85 -6.14
CA ASP A 432 -3.57 -52.29 -5.96
C ASP A 432 -3.36 -52.98 -7.31
N THR A 433 -2.57 -54.05 -7.31
CA THR A 433 -2.29 -54.83 -8.52
C THR A 433 -2.18 -56.33 -8.23
N THR A 434 -2.87 -56.79 -7.20
CA THR A 434 -3.10 -58.20 -6.86
C THR A 434 -4.02 -58.86 -7.90
N GLY A 435 -4.35 -60.15 -7.72
CA GLY A 435 -5.08 -60.94 -8.71
C GLY A 435 -6.50 -60.46 -9.08
N SER A 436 -7.13 -59.63 -8.25
CA SER A 436 -8.47 -59.06 -8.47
C SER A 436 -8.49 -57.96 -9.53
N PHE A 437 -7.56 -57.00 -9.43
CA PHE A 437 -7.58 -55.64 -10.01
C PHE A 437 -7.52 -55.46 -11.54
N GLY A 438 -7.88 -56.50 -12.30
CA GLY A 438 -7.71 -56.55 -13.75
C GLY A 438 -8.59 -55.59 -14.56
N GLY A 439 -9.81 -55.26 -14.10
CA GLY A 439 -10.71 -54.35 -14.81
C GLY A 439 -10.35 -52.87 -14.58
N GLU A 440 -9.91 -52.61 -13.37
CA GLU A 440 -9.58 -51.35 -12.73
C GLU A 440 -8.34 -50.77 -13.39
N ILE A 441 -7.26 -51.56 -13.47
CA ILE A 441 -6.02 -51.21 -14.16
C ILE A 441 -6.29 -50.90 -15.64
N ASN A 442 -7.10 -51.72 -16.33
CA ASN A 442 -7.49 -51.48 -17.72
C ASN A 442 -8.30 -50.17 -17.88
N ASN A 443 -9.12 -49.79 -16.88
CA ASN A 443 -9.81 -48.52 -16.86
C ASN A 443 -8.82 -47.34 -16.74
N ILE A 444 -7.94 -47.37 -15.73
CA ILE A 444 -6.96 -46.29 -15.51
C ILE A 444 -6.02 -46.14 -16.72
N GLN A 445 -5.50 -47.24 -17.27
CA GLN A 445 -4.65 -47.25 -18.46
C GLN A 445 -5.31 -46.58 -19.68
N SER A 446 -6.58 -46.89 -19.95
CA SER A 446 -7.30 -46.34 -21.11
C SER A 446 -7.87 -44.93 -20.87
N ALA A 447 -8.07 -44.53 -19.61
CA ALA A 447 -8.72 -43.28 -19.23
C ALA A 447 -7.79 -42.15 -18.75
N LEU A 448 -6.51 -42.44 -18.42
CA LEU A 448 -5.60 -41.46 -17.81
C LEU A 448 -5.49 -40.16 -18.63
N THR A 449 -5.04 -40.28 -19.88
CA THR A 449 -4.87 -39.13 -20.81
C THR A 449 -6.17 -38.60 -21.40
N SER A 450 -7.26 -39.36 -21.34
CA SER A 450 -8.51 -39.06 -22.05
C SER A 450 -9.64 -38.57 -21.15
N THR A 451 -9.57 -38.80 -19.84
CA THR A 451 -10.58 -38.40 -18.84
C THR A 451 -9.95 -37.91 -17.54
N ILE A 452 -9.05 -38.69 -16.92
CA ILE A 452 -8.54 -38.39 -15.56
C ILE A 452 -7.73 -37.09 -15.53
N VAL A 453 -6.63 -37.03 -16.30
CA VAL A 453 -5.75 -35.85 -16.33
C VAL A 453 -6.46 -34.61 -16.90
N PRO A 454 -7.26 -34.69 -17.99
CA PRO A 454 -8.05 -33.55 -18.45
C PRO A 454 -9.10 -33.06 -17.44
N GLY A 455 -9.76 -33.97 -16.72
CA GLY A 455 -10.77 -33.63 -15.72
C GLY A 455 -10.15 -32.94 -14.50
N ILE A 456 -9.11 -33.53 -13.92
CA ILE A 456 -8.38 -32.93 -12.79
C ILE A 456 -7.76 -31.57 -13.19
N ARG A 457 -7.34 -31.39 -14.46
CA ARG A 457 -6.86 -30.09 -14.97
C ARG A 457 -7.94 -29.04 -15.25
N ALA A 458 -9.22 -29.40 -15.23
CA ALA A 458 -10.30 -28.42 -15.28
C ALA A 458 -10.48 -27.73 -13.92
N GLU A 459 -10.33 -28.49 -12.83
CA GLU A 459 -10.43 -27.99 -11.45
C GLU A 459 -9.09 -27.41 -10.94
N ILE A 460 -7.96 -28.05 -11.28
CA ILE A 460 -6.62 -27.73 -10.78
C ILE A 460 -5.65 -27.53 -11.97
N PRO A 461 -5.50 -26.29 -12.49
CA PRO A 461 -4.73 -26.03 -13.71
C PRO A 461 -3.25 -26.43 -13.62
N ASP A 462 -2.55 -26.12 -12.53
CA ASP A 462 -1.15 -26.54 -12.31
C ASP A 462 -1.09 -27.89 -11.57
N SER A 463 -1.55 -28.95 -12.23
CA SER A 463 -1.51 -30.32 -11.69
C SER A 463 -0.41 -31.20 -12.30
N ALA A 464 0.34 -31.85 -11.41
CA ALA A 464 1.33 -32.89 -11.71
C ALA A 464 0.85 -34.25 -11.19
N PHE A 465 1.34 -35.34 -11.77
CA PHE A 465 0.82 -36.70 -11.52
C PHE A 465 1.94 -37.72 -11.33
N GLY A 466 1.72 -38.72 -10.50
CA GLY A 466 2.62 -39.86 -10.30
C GLY A 466 1.85 -41.17 -10.08
N VAL A 467 2.55 -42.30 -10.08
CA VAL A 467 1.95 -43.62 -9.83
C VAL A 467 2.91 -44.62 -9.19
N ASN A 468 2.40 -45.39 -8.23
CA ASN A 468 2.98 -46.63 -7.70
C ASN A 468 2.00 -47.79 -7.85
N ARG A 469 2.53 -49.01 -7.75
CA ARG A 469 1.74 -50.20 -7.42
C ARG A 469 2.12 -50.74 -6.04
N PHE A 470 1.22 -51.51 -5.48
CA PHE A 470 1.47 -52.37 -4.33
C PHE A 470 0.75 -53.72 -4.51
N GLU A 471 1.21 -54.65 -3.70
CA GLU A 471 0.80 -56.04 -3.48
C GLU A 471 1.13 -56.32 -1.99
N ASP A 472 1.42 -57.57 -1.60
CA ASP A 472 2.03 -57.86 -0.30
C ASP A 472 3.58 -57.96 -0.30
N PHE A 473 4.18 -58.06 0.89
CA PHE A 473 5.48 -58.69 1.09
C PHE A 473 5.48 -60.13 0.53
N PRO A 474 6.52 -60.56 -0.20
CA PRO A 474 6.58 -61.89 -0.82
C PRO A 474 6.96 -62.98 0.20
N VAL A 475 6.14 -63.14 1.24
CA VAL A 475 6.31 -64.00 2.42
C VAL A 475 5.00 -64.73 2.70
N ASN A 476 4.97 -66.05 2.48
CA ASN A 476 3.80 -66.88 2.76
C ASN A 476 3.48 -66.90 4.29
N PRO A 477 2.25 -66.56 4.74
CA PRO A 477 0.99 -66.67 4.00
C PRO A 477 0.61 -65.53 3.06
N PHE A 478 1.16 -64.32 3.25
CA PHE A 478 0.63 -63.08 2.70
C PHE A 478 0.88 -62.90 1.17
N GLY A 479 2.15 -63.00 0.74
CA GLY A 479 2.55 -62.88 -0.66
C GLY A 479 3.53 -63.97 -1.12
N GLN A 480 3.87 -64.00 -2.41
CA GLN A 480 4.72 -65.03 -3.02
C GLN A 480 6.02 -64.48 -3.65
N GLN A 481 7.11 -65.22 -3.46
CA GLN A 481 8.25 -65.16 -4.38
C GLN A 481 7.92 -65.87 -5.69
N ASP A 482 8.46 -65.37 -6.82
CA ASP A 482 8.16 -65.87 -8.18
C ASP A 482 6.63 -66.06 -8.42
N CYS A 483 5.79 -65.14 -7.92
CA CYS A 483 4.33 -65.12 -8.16
C CYS A 483 4.03 -65.28 -9.65
N THR A 484 4.66 -64.42 -10.45
CA THR A 484 4.80 -64.60 -11.89
C THR A 484 6.28 -64.82 -12.21
N PRO A 485 6.64 -65.56 -13.29
CA PRO A 485 8.02 -66.05 -13.45
C PRO A 485 9.06 -64.93 -13.58
N GLY A 486 9.88 -64.73 -12.55
CA GLY A 486 10.86 -63.65 -12.46
C GLY A 486 10.38 -62.38 -11.77
N MET A 487 9.22 -62.39 -11.10
CA MET A 487 8.72 -61.29 -10.28
C MET A 487 8.06 -61.80 -8.99
N ASP A 488 8.67 -61.44 -7.86
CA ASP A 488 8.08 -61.53 -6.52
C ASP A 488 6.96 -60.50 -6.37
N ASP A 489 5.99 -60.71 -5.48
CA ASP A 489 5.15 -59.63 -4.96
C ASP A 489 6.02 -58.58 -4.22
N ALA A 490 5.57 -57.34 -4.07
CA ALA A 490 6.22 -56.35 -3.23
C ALA A 490 5.24 -55.33 -2.63
N PRO A 491 5.50 -54.84 -1.40
CA PRO A 491 4.58 -53.95 -0.70
C PRO A 491 4.61 -52.50 -1.21
N PHE A 492 5.60 -52.17 -2.05
CA PHE A 492 5.63 -50.90 -2.77
C PHE A 492 6.54 -50.99 -3.98
N ARG A 493 6.07 -50.47 -5.13
CA ARG A 493 6.89 -50.21 -6.32
C ARG A 493 6.49 -48.88 -6.96
N LEU A 494 7.34 -47.86 -6.81
CA LEU A 494 7.19 -46.61 -7.58
C LEU A 494 7.35 -46.90 -9.07
N HIS A 495 6.33 -46.55 -9.87
CA HIS A 495 6.43 -46.61 -11.33
C HIS A 495 6.77 -45.26 -11.96
N GLN A 496 6.27 -44.14 -11.39
CA GLN A 496 6.63 -42.80 -11.81
C GLN A 496 6.48 -41.81 -10.63
N GLN A 497 7.57 -41.14 -10.27
CA GLN A 497 7.59 -39.95 -9.40
C GLN A 497 6.61 -38.89 -9.94
N VAL A 498 6.05 -38.05 -9.06
CA VAL A 498 5.20 -36.93 -9.50
C VAL A 498 5.93 -36.08 -10.56
N THR A 499 5.24 -35.77 -11.67
CA THR A 499 5.77 -35.04 -12.82
C THR A 499 4.65 -34.36 -13.61
N THR A 500 4.96 -33.26 -14.31
CA THR A 500 4.03 -32.65 -15.28
C THR A 500 4.08 -33.33 -16.67
N ASP A 501 5.07 -34.19 -16.92
CA ASP A 501 5.24 -34.97 -18.16
C ASP A 501 4.32 -36.21 -18.15
N ILE A 502 3.07 -36.00 -18.56
CA ILE A 502 2.01 -37.02 -18.62
C ILE A 502 2.42 -38.25 -19.47
N THR A 503 3.35 -38.10 -20.41
CA THR A 503 3.86 -39.24 -21.20
C THR A 503 4.57 -40.27 -20.31
N ARG A 504 5.29 -39.82 -19.29
CA ARG A 504 5.93 -40.68 -18.29
C ARG A 504 4.91 -41.33 -17.36
N VAL A 505 3.89 -40.57 -16.96
CA VAL A 505 2.82 -41.06 -16.06
C VAL A 505 2.03 -42.17 -16.74
N GLN A 506 1.61 -41.97 -17.99
CA GLN A 506 1.00 -43.03 -18.81
C GLN A 506 1.93 -44.24 -18.92
N ALA A 507 3.20 -44.05 -19.26
CA ALA A 507 4.18 -45.14 -19.33
C ALA A 507 4.48 -45.83 -17.97
N GLY A 508 4.07 -45.24 -16.85
CA GLY A 508 4.05 -45.86 -15.51
C GLY A 508 2.78 -46.68 -15.26
N VAL A 509 1.62 -46.12 -15.60
CA VAL A 509 0.30 -46.77 -15.52
C VAL A 509 0.21 -47.99 -16.46
N ASP A 510 0.86 -47.92 -17.64
CA ASP A 510 1.03 -49.01 -18.62
C ASP A 510 1.87 -50.20 -18.10
N ARG A 511 2.26 -50.20 -16.82
CA ARG A 511 3.06 -51.26 -16.16
C ARG A 511 2.46 -51.79 -14.85
N LEU A 512 1.24 -51.37 -14.49
CA LEU A 512 0.58 -51.82 -13.27
C LEU A 512 0.31 -53.36 -13.28
N ASP A 513 -0.13 -53.90 -14.42
CA ASP A 513 -0.47 -55.31 -14.64
C ASP A 513 0.64 -56.12 -15.36
N ASN A 514 1.87 -55.60 -15.44
CA ASN A 514 2.90 -56.14 -16.33
C ASN A 514 4.22 -56.53 -15.61
N PRO A 515 4.25 -57.69 -14.92
CA PRO A 515 3.12 -58.57 -14.59
C PRO A 515 2.33 -58.12 -13.36
N GLN A 516 1.07 -58.54 -13.30
CA GLN A 516 0.20 -58.47 -12.12
C GLN A 516 0.77 -59.31 -10.96
N GLY A 517 0.48 -58.90 -9.73
CA GLY A 517 0.84 -59.61 -8.50
C GLY A 517 -0.15 -60.73 -8.18
N CYS A 518 0.10 -61.42 -7.07
CA CYS A 518 -0.74 -62.51 -6.60
C CYS A 518 -1.75 -62.03 -5.56
N GLY A 519 -1.26 -61.69 -4.35
CA GLY A 519 -2.05 -61.78 -3.12
C GLY A 519 -2.31 -63.26 -2.77
N ASN A 520 -1.96 -63.70 -1.56
CA ASN A 520 -2.18 -65.10 -1.13
C ASN A 520 -3.18 -65.25 0.03
N ASP A 521 -3.46 -64.20 0.80
CA ASP A 521 -4.66 -64.09 1.64
C ASP A 521 -5.66 -63.04 1.14
N LEU A 522 -5.97 -61.98 1.89
CA LEU A 522 -7.02 -61.01 1.54
C LEU A 522 -6.69 -59.57 1.94
N PRO A 523 -6.08 -59.30 3.12
CA PRO A 523 -5.55 -57.99 3.39
C PRO A 523 -4.26 -57.77 2.58
N GLU A 524 -3.92 -56.52 2.30
CA GLU A 524 -2.72 -56.16 1.52
C GLU A 524 -1.91 -55.05 2.22
N SER A 525 -0.77 -54.66 1.64
CA SER A 525 0.26 -53.85 2.32
C SER A 525 0.06 -52.32 2.31
N ASP A 526 -1.19 -51.87 2.14
CA ASP A 526 -1.62 -50.48 2.00
C ASP A 526 -0.90 -49.48 2.92
N TRP A 527 -0.76 -49.80 4.22
CA TRP A 527 -0.05 -48.95 5.19
C TRP A 527 1.44 -48.78 4.89
N GLU A 528 2.12 -49.80 4.37
CA GLU A 528 3.52 -49.72 3.94
C GLU A 528 3.62 -48.96 2.60
N SER A 529 2.72 -49.24 1.66
CA SER A 529 2.62 -48.50 0.39
C SER A 529 2.47 -46.99 0.63
N LEU A 530 1.53 -46.59 1.50
CA LEU A 530 1.33 -45.20 1.93
C LEU A 530 2.53 -44.63 2.70
N TYR A 531 3.21 -45.42 3.53
CA TYR A 531 4.43 -44.99 4.22
C TYR A 531 5.55 -44.66 3.24
N GLN A 532 5.74 -45.50 2.21
CA GLN A 532 6.75 -45.30 1.17
C GLN A 532 6.40 -44.12 0.25
N ILE A 533 5.11 -43.86 0.01
CA ILE A 533 4.66 -42.63 -0.68
C ILE A 533 5.10 -41.38 0.10
N ALA A 534 4.82 -41.37 1.40
CA ALA A 534 5.11 -40.24 2.27
C ALA A 534 6.62 -40.04 2.51
N THR A 535 7.41 -41.10 2.71
CA THR A 535 8.80 -40.97 3.20
C THR A 535 9.88 -41.29 2.18
N GLY A 536 9.68 -42.30 1.34
CA GLY A 536 10.73 -42.89 0.50
C GLY A 536 11.88 -43.57 1.26
N GLU A 537 11.75 -43.82 2.57
CA GLU A 537 12.82 -44.39 3.41
C GLU A 537 13.21 -45.83 3.01
N GLY A 538 12.33 -46.54 2.30
CA GLY A 538 12.49 -47.96 1.99
C GLY A 538 12.19 -48.85 3.19
N VAL A 539 12.19 -50.16 2.95
CA VAL A 539 12.02 -51.20 3.99
C VAL A 539 12.84 -52.42 3.59
N SER A 540 13.30 -53.22 4.57
CA SER A 540 14.12 -54.41 4.29
C SER A 540 13.84 -55.51 5.31
N TRP A 541 13.55 -56.73 4.83
CA TRP A 541 13.14 -57.86 5.65
C TRP A 541 14.05 -59.09 5.45
N SER A 542 14.09 -59.95 6.47
CA SER A 542 14.91 -61.18 6.48
C SER A 542 14.26 -62.23 7.38
N VAL A 543 13.17 -62.83 6.91
CA VAL A 543 12.34 -63.77 7.66
C VAL A 543 12.72 -65.22 7.41
N ARG A 544 12.45 -66.11 8.36
CA ARG A 544 12.54 -67.56 8.14
C ARG A 544 11.24 -68.03 7.53
N ASP A 545 11.29 -68.66 6.36
CA ASP A 545 10.11 -69.31 5.77
C ASP A 545 9.52 -70.33 6.76
N PRO A 546 8.26 -70.16 7.21
CA PRO A 546 7.58 -71.10 8.12
C PRO A 546 7.46 -72.53 7.55
N TRP A 547 7.49 -72.66 6.22
CA TRP A 547 7.22 -73.90 5.48
C TRP A 547 8.49 -74.67 5.08
N GLY A 548 9.67 -74.09 5.33
CA GLY A 548 10.96 -74.80 5.35
C GLY A 548 11.87 -74.61 4.13
N GLY A 549 11.54 -73.73 3.19
CA GLY A 549 12.34 -73.36 2.02
C GLY A 549 13.63 -72.58 2.34
N GLY A 550 13.67 -71.83 3.46
CA GLY A 550 14.92 -71.23 3.95
C GLY A 550 14.76 -69.93 4.74
N THR A 551 15.35 -68.86 4.22
CA THR A 551 15.23 -67.48 4.71
C THR A 551 14.88 -66.62 3.51
N ILE A 552 13.73 -65.95 3.58
CA ILE A 552 13.24 -65.03 2.56
C ILE A 552 13.79 -63.64 2.90
N THR A 553 14.44 -63.00 1.93
CA THR A 553 15.03 -61.68 2.08
C THR A 553 14.62 -60.79 0.92
N GLY A 554 14.12 -59.60 1.20
CA GLY A 554 13.76 -58.61 0.19
C GLY A 554 13.83 -57.20 0.75
N SER A 555 13.61 -56.23 -0.12
CA SER A 555 13.64 -54.81 0.24
C SER A 555 12.88 -53.97 -0.77
N VAL A 556 12.11 -52.99 -0.28
CA VAL A 556 11.82 -51.77 -1.03
C VAL A 556 13.08 -50.89 -0.89
N PRO A 557 13.82 -50.57 -1.96
CA PRO A 557 14.97 -49.69 -1.84
C PRO A 557 14.54 -48.28 -1.43
N ALA A 558 15.28 -47.67 -0.50
CA ALA A 558 15.14 -46.25 -0.21
C ALA A 558 15.26 -45.44 -1.51
N PHE A 559 14.29 -44.56 -1.77
CA PHE A 559 14.24 -43.76 -2.99
C PHE A 559 14.15 -42.28 -2.66
N VAL A 560 15.06 -41.50 -3.25
CA VAL A 560 15.05 -40.05 -3.20
C VAL A 560 14.47 -39.55 -4.52
N SER A 561 13.56 -38.60 -4.43
CA SER A 561 12.99 -37.86 -5.55
C SER A 561 14.06 -37.37 -6.55
N ASP A 562 13.92 -37.74 -7.82
CA ASP A 562 14.84 -37.33 -8.88
C ASP A 562 14.56 -35.85 -9.24
N THR A 563 15.45 -34.97 -8.79
CA THR A 563 15.46 -33.52 -9.11
C THR A 563 15.55 -33.21 -10.61
N THR A 564 15.83 -34.20 -11.47
CA THR A 564 15.84 -34.07 -12.93
C THR A 564 14.56 -34.54 -13.61
N THR A 565 13.59 -35.07 -12.85
CA THR A 565 12.22 -35.35 -13.33
C THR A 565 11.56 -34.04 -13.78
N PRO A 566 11.11 -33.91 -15.05
CA PRO A 566 10.54 -32.67 -15.57
C PRO A 566 9.29 -32.25 -14.79
N GLY A 567 9.33 -31.08 -14.17
CA GLY A 567 8.24 -30.60 -13.30
C GLY A 567 7.88 -31.56 -12.17
N GLY A 568 8.83 -32.38 -11.72
CA GLY A 568 8.71 -33.12 -10.47
C GLY A 568 9.20 -32.29 -9.28
N GLY A 569 8.75 -32.66 -8.09
CA GLY A 569 9.16 -32.03 -6.84
C GLY A 569 10.17 -32.86 -6.05
N THR A 570 10.32 -32.53 -4.76
CA THR A 570 11.29 -33.18 -3.86
C THR A 570 10.72 -33.58 -2.50
N LEU A 571 9.49 -33.20 -2.17
CA LEU A 571 8.87 -33.47 -0.87
C LEU A 571 8.32 -34.90 -0.80
N GLY A 572 8.58 -35.54 0.34
CA GLY A 572 8.26 -36.96 0.55
C GLY A 572 8.98 -37.92 -0.40
N GLY A 573 8.57 -39.19 -0.38
CA GLY A 573 9.12 -40.20 -1.27
C GLY A 573 8.82 -39.89 -2.74
N VAL A 574 7.53 -39.75 -3.07
CA VAL A 574 7.06 -39.60 -4.47
C VAL A 574 7.41 -38.27 -5.14
N GLY A 575 8.09 -37.35 -4.43
CA GLY A 575 8.59 -36.10 -4.96
C GLY A 575 7.49 -35.10 -5.27
N PHE A 576 6.61 -34.83 -4.29
CA PHE A 576 5.65 -33.73 -4.34
C PHE A 576 6.37 -32.38 -4.48
N ARG A 577 5.76 -31.45 -5.22
CA ARG A 577 6.28 -30.11 -5.50
C ARG A 577 6.07 -29.18 -4.32
N ASP A 578 7.05 -28.31 -4.10
CA ASP A 578 6.93 -27.23 -3.11
C ASP A 578 5.74 -26.32 -3.43
N GLY A 579 5.01 -25.91 -2.39
CA GLY A 579 3.78 -25.11 -2.50
C GLY A 579 2.57 -25.81 -3.13
N ALA A 580 2.63 -27.09 -3.51
CA ALA A 580 1.50 -27.82 -4.10
C ALA A 580 0.69 -28.59 -3.05
N PHE A 581 -0.64 -28.66 -3.24
CA PHE A 581 -1.54 -29.46 -2.41
C PHE A 581 -1.33 -30.97 -2.69
N PRO A 582 -0.87 -31.79 -1.73
CA PRO A 582 -0.54 -33.19 -2.01
C PRO A 582 -1.77 -34.10 -1.87
N ILE A 583 -2.11 -34.80 -2.96
CA ILE A 583 -3.25 -35.72 -3.03
C ILE A 583 -2.71 -37.13 -3.32
N VAL A 584 -3.11 -38.10 -2.52
CA VAL A 584 -2.97 -39.52 -2.86
C VAL A 584 -4.35 -40.08 -3.13
N ILE A 585 -4.51 -40.73 -4.29
CA ILE A 585 -5.71 -41.53 -4.59
C ILE A 585 -5.31 -42.98 -4.41
N HIS A 586 -5.89 -43.63 -3.42
CA HIS A 586 -5.56 -44.98 -2.98
C HIS A 586 -6.71 -45.92 -3.36
N ILE A 587 -6.39 -46.97 -4.13
CA ILE A 587 -7.38 -47.74 -4.90
C ILE A 587 -7.14 -49.24 -4.65
N THR A 588 -8.08 -49.94 -4.01
CA THR A 588 -8.01 -51.38 -3.67
C THR A 588 -9.42 -52.01 -3.49
N ASP A 589 -9.49 -53.34 -3.39
CA ASP A 589 -10.63 -54.12 -2.88
C ASP A 589 -10.35 -54.84 -1.55
N ALA A 590 -9.12 -54.79 -1.03
CA ALA A 590 -8.62 -55.46 0.18
C ALA A 590 -8.78 -54.67 1.50
N GLU A 591 -8.89 -55.40 2.62
CA GLU A 591 -8.64 -54.85 3.97
C GLU A 591 -7.14 -54.49 4.12
N PHE A 592 -6.74 -53.62 5.05
CA PHE A 592 -5.32 -53.26 5.21
C PHE A 592 -4.64 -54.14 6.28
N HIS A 593 -3.45 -54.70 6.00
CA HIS A 593 -2.68 -55.44 7.02
C HIS A 593 -2.27 -54.56 8.20
N ASP A 594 -2.70 -54.88 9.42
CA ASP A 594 -2.20 -54.24 10.66
C ASP A 594 -0.95 -54.97 11.17
N PRO A 595 0.27 -54.39 11.02
CA PRO A 595 1.49 -55.11 11.33
C PRO A 595 1.64 -55.48 12.81
N GLU A 596 0.96 -54.75 13.71
CA GLU A 596 0.96 -55.03 15.16
C GLU A 596 -0.04 -56.13 15.57
N ALA A 597 -0.90 -56.58 14.64
CA ALA A 597 -1.90 -57.60 14.89
C ALA A 597 -1.31 -59.00 15.09
N ARG A 598 -2.10 -59.87 15.73
CA ARG A 598 -1.69 -61.24 16.06
C ARG A 598 -1.90 -62.16 14.86
N ASP A 599 -0.89 -62.99 14.57
CA ASP A 599 -0.74 -63.83 13.37
C ASP A 599 -0.44 -63.04 12.08
N ASP A 600 -0.12 -61.74 12.18
CA ASP A 600 0.16 -60.80 11.07
C ASP A 600 1.69 -60.60 10.83
N TYR A 601 2.09 -59.62 10.01
CA TYR A 601 3.46 -59.31 9.57
C TYR A 601 4.53 -59.41 10.67
N TRP A 602 4.35 -58.75 11.82
CA TRP A 602 5.37 -58.78 12.88
C TRP A 602 5.47 -60.15 13.57
N ASP A 603 4.37 -60.88 13.72
CA ASP A 603 4.34 -62.26 14.26
C ASP A 603 5.00 -63.24 13.26
N ALA A 604 4.90 -63.00 11.95
CA ALA A 604 5.66 -63.67 10.89
C ALA A 604 7.14 -63.24 10.82
N GLY A 605 7.54 -62.20 11.55
CA GLY A 605 8.91 -61.70 11.66
C GLY A 605 9.26 -60.57 10.69
N ILE A 606 8.30 -60.03 9.93
CA ILE A 606 8.44 -58.83 9.09
C ILE A 606 8.37 -57.57 9.98
N SER A 607 9.16 -57.53 11.06
CA SER A 607 9.16 -56.47 12.09
C SER A 607 9.80 -55.15 11.63
N ALA A 608 9.66 -54.84 10.34
CA ALA A 608 10.11 -53.63 9.67
C ALA A 608 9.00 -53.01 8.81
N ALA A 609 7.84 -53.69 8.68
CA ALA A 609 6.64 -53.10 8.09
C ALA A 609 6.09 -52.00 9.03
N HIS A 610 5.71 -50.87 8.45
CA HIS A 610 5.33 -49.66 9.19
C HIS A 610 3.87 -49.68 9.61
N THR A 611 3.60 -49.34 10.88
CA THR A 611 2.23 -49.37 11.42
C THR A 611 1.43 -48.16 10.94
N ARG A 612 0.10 -48.32 10.90
CA ARG A 612 -0.90 -47.25 10.73
C ARG A 612 -0.51 -45.93 11.42
N ALA A 613 -0.04 -45.98 12.67
CA ALA A 613 0.33 -44.79 13.43
C ALA A 613 1.61 -44.09 12.91
N GLN A 614 2.55 -44.85 12.33
CA GLN A 614 3.75 -44.31 11.67
C GLN A 614 3.37 -43.70 10.31
N THR A 615 2.50 -44.37 9.55
CA THR A 615 2.04 -43.93 8.23
C THR A 615 1.22 -42.65 8.29
N ILE A 616 0.24 -42.55 9.20
CA ILE A 616 -0.52 -41.31 9.41
C ILE A 616 0.39 -40.15 9.83
N ALA A 617 1.37 -40.38 10.71
CA ALA A 617 2.33 -39.35 11.11
C ALA A 617 3.24 -38.89 9.95
N ALA A 618 3.58 -39.78 9.02
CA ALA A 618 4.35 -39.44 7.82
C ALA A 618 3.52 -38.66 6.78
N LEU A 619 2.24 -39.01 6.60
CA LEU A 619 1.31 -38.33 5.70
C LEU A 619 0.97 -36.91 6.21
N ASP A 620 0.69 -36.75 7.51
CA ASP A 620 0.38 -35.44 8.11
C ASP A 620 1.59 -34.49 8.13
N ALA A 621 2.81 -35.03 8.30
CA ALA A 621 4.05 -34.24 8.19
C ALA A 621 4.24 -33.57 6.80
N LEU A 622 3.47 -34.00 5.79
CA LEU A 622 3.40 -33.42 4.45
C LEU A 622 2.01 -32.83 4.12
N ARG A 623 1.05 -32.86 5.05
CA ARG A 623 -0.39 -32.52 4.83
C ARG A 623 -1.00 -33.23 3.61
N VAL A 624 -0.59 -34.47 3.34
CA VAL A 624 -1.17 -35.29 2.27
C VAL A 624 -2.64 -35.58 2.59
N ARG A 625 -3.52 -35.41 1.60
CA ARG A 625 -4.93 -35.84 1.67
C ARG A 625 -5.08 -37.18 0.95
N VAL A 626 -5.54 -38.22 1.64
CA VAL A 626 -5.76 -39.55 1.04
C VAL A 626 -7.24 -39.71 0.67
N MET A 627 -7.53 -39.68 -0.63
CA MET A 627 -8.82 -40.05 -1.19
C MET A 627 -8.83 -41.57 -1.42
N GLY A 628 -9.83 -42.26 -0.89
CA GLY A 628 -10.01 -43.70 -1.09
C GLY A 628 -10.93 -44.02 -2.28
N VAL A 629 -10.65 -45.12 -2.96
CA VAL A 629 -11.57 -45.74 -3.92
C VAL A 629 -11.65 -47.24 -3.66
N SER A 630 -12.82 -47.69 -3.20
CA SER A 630 -13.15 -49.07 -2.85
C SER A 630 -13.79 -49.76 -4.05
N THR A 631 -13.33 -50.94 -4.44
CA THR A 631 -13.92 -51.70 -5.57
C THR A 631 -14.75 -52.90 -5.12
N GLU A 632 -14.40 -53.52 -3.99
CA GLU A 632 -15.31 -54.31 -3.17
C GLU A 632 -15.64 -53.59 -1.84
N ALA A 633 -16.44 -54.22 -0.98
CA ALA A 633 -17.01 -53.61 0.21
C ALA A 633 -16.12 -53.67 1.46
N ASP A 634 -15.17 -54.62 1.51
CA ASP A 634 -14.43 -54.94 2.72
C ASP A 634 -13.29 -53.92 2.98
N ALA A 635 -12.60 -53.46 1.92
CA ALA A 635 -11.64 -52.35 1.97
C ALA A 635 -12.16 -51.02 2.56
N ARG A 636 -13.48 -50.78 2.52
CA ARG A 636 -14.04 -49.45 2.73
C ARG A 636 -13.72 -48.87 4.11
N ALA A 637 -13.66 -49.71 5.15
CA ALA A 637 -13.45 -49.25 6.52
C ALA A 637 -12.06 -48.66 6.76
N ASP A 638 -11.01 -49.28 6.22
CA ASP A 638 -9.63 -48.78 6.36
C ASP A 638 -9.36 -47.58 5.45
N LEU A 639 -9.96 -47.58 4.25
CA LEU A 639 -10.01 -46.41 3.38
C LEU A 639 -10.68 -45.21 4.08
N GLU A 640 -11.77 -45.43 4.84
CA GLU A 640 -12.43 -44.38 5.63
C GLU A 640 -11.53 -43.91 6.79
N ASP A 641 -10.86 -44.82 7.49
CA ASP A 641 -9.94 -44.48 8.58
C ASP A 641 -8.73 -43.63 8.13
N VAL A 642 -8.10 -43.95 6.98
CA VAL A 642 -7.00 -43.13 6.43
C VAL A 642 -7.51 -41.79 5.90
N ALA A 643 -8.68 -41.75 5.24
CA ALA A 643 -9.26 -40.50 4.75
C ALA A 643 -9.62 -39.56 5.92
N ILE A 644 -10.19 -40.09 7.01
CA ILE A 644 -10.53 -39.31 8.21
C ILE A 644 -9.28 -38.72 8.87
N GLN A 645 -8.22 -39.51 9.04
CA GLN A 645 -6.99 -39.06 9.72
C GLN A 645 -6.11 -38.13 8.88
N THR A 646 -6.36 -38.04 7.57
CA THR A 646 -5.66 -37.14 6.66
C THR A 646 -6.49 -35.89 6.30
N ASP A 647 -7.55 -35.58 7.05
CA ASP A 647 -8.59 -34.58 6.76
C ASP A 647 -9.23 -34.65 5.35
N ALA A 648 -9.17 -35.79 4.67
CA ALA A 648 -9.85 -36.02 3.41
C ALA A 648 -11.36 -36.32 3.64
N TYR A 649 -12.07 -35.37 4.24
CA TYR A 649 -13.51 -35.42 4.45
C TYR A 649 -14.18 -34.05 4.20
N VAL A 650 -15.46 -34.07 3.82
CA VAL A 650 -16.23 -32.88 3.40
C VAL A 650 -17.61 -32.82 4.08
N PRO A 651 -18.25 -31.64 4.15
CA PRO A 651 -19.63 -31.52 4.62
C PRO A 651 -20.65 -32.29 3.73
N PRO A 652 -21.75 -32.84 4.27
CA PRO A 652 -22.67 -33.69 3.51
C PRO A 652 -23.44 -32.96 2.40
N ILE A 653 -23.22 -33.35 1.16
CA ILE A 653 -23.83 -32.78 -0.05
C ILE A 653 -25.33 -33.10 -0.05
N GLY A 654 -26.17 -32.08 0.12
CA GLY A 654 -27.63 -32.26 0.24
C GLY A 654 -28.07 -33.03 1.49
N GLY A 655 -27.18 -33.19 2.49
CA GLY A 655 -27.44 -33.97 3.70
C GLY A 655 -27.04 -35.45 3.61
N SER A 656 -26.28 -35.86 2.61
CA SER A 656 -25.72 -37.22 2.50
C SER A 656 -24.37 -37.25 1.78
N CYS A 657 -23.76 -38.43 1.68
CA CYS A 657 -22.47 -38.64 1.03
C CYS A 657 -22.69 -39.34 -0.32
N PRO A 658 -22.63 -38.65 -1.47
CA PRO A 658 -22.93 -39.24 -2.79
C PRO A 658 -21.77 -40.09 -3.35
N MET A 659 -21.03 -40.79 -2.48
CA MET A 659 -19.76 -41.43 -2.84
C MET A 659 -19.92 -42.89 -3.28
N GLY A 660 -21.10 -43.49 -3.09
CA GLY A 660 -21.34 -44.86 -3.52
C GLY A 660 -21.50 -44.99 -5.04
N VAL A 661 -21.53 -46.23 -5.54
CA VAL A 661 -21.37 -46.58 -6.96
C VAL A 661 -22.24 -45.73 -7.90
N GLY A 662 -21.60 -44.79 -8.61
CA GLY A 662 -22.26 -43.90 -9.58
C GLY A 662 -23.11 -42.80 -8.94
N GLY A 663 -22.65 -42.19 -7.84
CA GLY A 663 -23.35 -41.11 -7.14
C GLY A 663 -24.38 -41.61 -6.12
N ALA A 664 -24.25 -42.85 -5.64
CA ALA A 664 -25.18 -43.42 -4.68
C ALA A 664 -25.01 -42.81 -3.28
N SER A 665 -26.13 -42.52 -2.63
CA SER A 665 -26.18 -41.80 -1.36
C SER A 665 -25.90 -42.72 -0.18
N LEU A 666 -24.76 -42.53 0.47
CA LEU A 666 -24.33 -43.14 1.73
C LEU A 666 -24.65 -42.22 2.94
N PRO A 667 -24.79 -42.77 4.16
CA PRO A 667 -24.93 -41.96 5.37
C PRO A 667 -23.63 -41.22 5.73
N PRO A 668 -23.69 -40.03 6.36
CA PRO A 668 -22.52 -39.36 6.89
C PRO A 668 -22.10 -39.90 8.26
N ASP A 669 -20.79 -39.88 8.50
CA ASP A 669 -20.16 -40.21 9.77
C ASP A 669 -20.16 -39.03 10.74
N THR A 670 -19.89 -39.30 12.02
CA THR A 670 -19.81 -38.27 13.08
C THR A 670 -18.35 -37.94 13.40
N ILE A 671 -17.75 -37.01 12.66
CA ILE A 671 -16.36 -36.58 12.83
C ILE A 671 -16.34 -35.27 13.63
N GLY A 672 -15.55 -35.22 14.71
CA GLY A 672 -15.50 -34.04 15.60
C GLY A 672 -16.80 -33.71 16.35
N GLY A 673 -17.86 -34.54 16.18
CA GLY A 673 -19.21 -34.28 16.67
C GLY A 673 -20.21 -33.81 15.60
N GLU A 674 -19.73 -33.49 14.39
CA GLU A 674 -20.55 -33.03 13.26
C GLU A 674 -20.72 -34.12 12.19
N PRO A 675 -21.79 -34.10 11.39
CA PRO A 675 -21.97 -35.04 10.28
C PRO A 675 -21.02 -34.67 9.12
N MET A 676 -20.21 -35.62 8.66
CA MET A 676 -19.19 -35.45 7.61
C MET A 676 -19.16 -36.65 6.66
N CYS A 677 -18.57 -36.47 5.49
CA CYS A 677 -18.38 -37.50 4.48
C CYS A 677 -16.88 -37.74 4.24
N PRO A 678 -16.32 -38.87 4.68
CA PRO A 678 -15.01 -39.33 4.21
C PRO A 678 -14.99 -39.41 2.68
N LEU A 679 -13.89 -39.01 2.05
CA LEU A 679 -13.70 -39.04 0.60
C LEU A 679 -13.28 -40.43 0.12
N VAL A 680 -14.15 -41.41 0.40
CA VAL A 680 -14.02 -42.81 -0.01
C VAL A 680 -15.17 -43.15 -0.93
N TYR A 681 -14.84 -43.44 -2.19
CA TYR A 681 -15.82 -43.68 -3.24
C TYR A 681 -15.91 -45.16 -3.61
N ASP A 682 -17.11 -45.66 -3.86
CA ASP A 682 -17.30 -47.03 -4.38
C ASP A 682 -17.22 -47.01 -5.92
N ALA A 683 -16.35 -47.83 -6.50
CA ALA A 683 -16.30 -48.15 -7.91
C ALA A 683 -17.00 -49.49 -8.20
N ARG A 684 -16.70 -50.14 -9.34
CA ARG A 684 -17.22 -51.48 -9.69
C ARG A 684 -16.06 -52.45 -9.87
N ASP A 685 -16.37 -53.72 -9.67
CA ASP A 685 -15.59 -54.96 -9.90
C ASP A 685 -15.22 -55.23 -11.38
N ASP A 686 -15.42 -54.25 -12.26
CA ASP A 686 -15.01 -54.26 -13.67
C ASP A 686 -14.31 -52.95 -14.10
N GLY A 687 -13.90 -52.14 -13.12
CA GLY A 687 -13.35 -50.80 -13.27
C GLY A 687 -14.31 -49.78 -13.87
N SER A 688 -15.55 -50.14 -14.23
CA SER A 688 -16.37 -49.26 -15.09
C SER A 688 -16.91 -48.05 -14.33
N GLY A 689 -16.37 -46.88 -14.67
CA GLY A 689 -16.67 -45.60 -14.03
C GLY A 689 -15.56 -45.08 -13.12
N LEU A 690 -14.53 -45.89 -12.80
CA LEU A 690 -13.41 -45.53 -11.94
C LEU A 690 -12.77 -44.19 -12.33
N ALA A 691 -12.49 -43.98 -13.62
CA ALA A 691 -11.95 -42.72 -14.12
C ALA A 691 -12.85 -41.49 -13.92
N THR A 692 -14.17 -41.65 -13.88
CA THR A 692 -15.12 -40.58 -13.55
C THR A 692 -15.13 -40.33 -12.04
N THR A 693 -15.20 -41.40 -11.24
CA THR A 693 -15.12 -41.37 -9.78
C THR A 693 -13.87 -40.64 -9.29
N ILE A 694 -12.71 -40.88 -9.91
CA ILE A 694 -11.44 -40.19 -9.64
C ILE A 694 -11.55 -38.67 -9.86
N VAL A 695 -12.17 -38.24 -10.97
CA VAL A 695 -12.32 -36.80 -11.28
C VAL A 695 -13.34 -36.15 -10.34
N GLU A 696 -14.48 -36.78 -10.11
CA GLU A 696 -15.54 -36.27 -9.22
C GLU A 696 -15.07 -36.18 -7.76
N GLY A 697 -14.24 -37.14 -7.31
CA GLY A 697 -13.62 -37.12 -5.98
C GLY A 697 -12.58 -36.04 -5.81
N VAL A 698 -11.68 -35.84 -6.79
CA VAL A 698 -10.70 -34.72 -6.73
C VAL A 698 -11.40 -33.37 -6.80
N ALA A 699 -12.44 -33.21 -7.62
CA ALA A 699 -13.26 -31.99 -7.66
C ALA A 699 -13.93 -31.72 -6.31
N THR A 700 -14.50 -32.75 -5.68
CA THR A 700 -15.12 -32.64 -4.35
C THR A 700 -14.10 -32.31 -3.26
N LEU A 701 -12.91 -32.91 -3.31
CA LEU A 701 -11.79 -32.61 -2.43
C LEU A 701 -11.41 -31.12 -2.52
N VAL A 702 -11.03 -30.61 -3.69
CA VAL A 702 -10.54 -29.23 -3.79
C VAL A 702 -11.62 -28.15 -3.68
N GLY A 703 -12.89 -28.50 -3.94
CA GLY A 703 -14.02 -27.57 -3.81
C GLY A 703 -14.70 -27.54 -2.44
N ALA A 704 -14.50 -28.54 -1.58
CA ALA A 704 -15.25 -28.67 -0.32
C ALA A 704 -14.46 -29.18 0.91
N ILE A 705 -13.15 -29.44 0.81
CA ILE A 705 -12.31 -29.70 1.98
C ILE A 705 -12.28 -28.49 2.92
N ARG A 706 -11.95 -28.73 4.18
CA ARG A 706 -11.53 -27.71 5.14
C ARG A 706 -10.03 -27.48 5.07
N LEU A 707 -9.62 -26.24 4.82
CA LEU A 707 -8.29 -25.75 5.17
C LEU A 707 -8.34 -25.33 6.65
N ASN A 708 -7.54 -25.98 7.48
CA ASN A 708 -7.56 -25.79 8.93
C ASN A 708 -6.87 -24.49 9.33
N SER A 709 -5.84 -24.07 8.58
CA SER A 709 -5.06 -22.85 8.80
C SER A 709 -4.80 -22.14 7.46
N VAL A 710 -5.11 -20.85 7.36
CA VAL A 710 -4.83 -20.01 6.19
C VAL A 710 -4.28 -18.66 6.62
N SER A 711 -2.99 -18.41 6.39
CA SER A 711 -2.30 -17.16 6.74
C SER A 711 -1.60 -16.53 5.54
N ALA A 712 -1.24 -15.25 5.66
CA ALA A 712 -0.48 -14.52 4.65
C ALA A 712 0.97 -14.31 5.12
N ARG A 713 1.95 -14.57 4.24
CA ARG A 713 3.38 -14.30 4.51
C ARG A 713 4.08 -13.74 3.27
N VAL A 714 5.17 -13.02 3.49
CA VAL A 714 6.07 -12.63 2.40
C VAL A 714 6.94 -13.81 1.94
N ARG A 715 7.16 -13.92 0.62
CA ARG A 715 8.03 -14.95 0.00
C ARG A 715 9.49 -14.49 -0.08
N ASP A 716 9.68 -13.32 -0.68
CA ASP A 716 10.97 -12.66 -0.87
C ASP A 716 10.86 -11.22 -0.37
N ASP A 717 11.61 -10.91 0.70
CA ASP A 717 11.85 -9.54 1.17
C ASP A 717 13.27 -9.47 1.75
N PRO A 718 14.26 -9.00 0.96
CA PRO A 718 15.65 -8.91 1.40
C PRO A 718 15.95 -7.64 2.22
N TYR A 719 14.98 -6.73 2.39
CA TYR A 719 15.16 -5.46 3.10
C TYR A 719 14.41 -5.39 4.44
N GLY A 720 13.35 -6.20 4.62
CA GLY A 720 12.55 -6.26 5.83
C GLY A 720 11.45 -5.19 5.86
N PHE A 721 10.84 -4.91 4.71
CA PHE A 721 9.70 -4.02 4.59
C PHE A 721 8.42 -4.61 5.19
N PHE A 722 8.20 -5.91 5.07
CA PHE A 722 7.02 -6.60 5.59
C PHE A 722 7.16 -6.88 7.09
N LEU A 723 6.21 -6.39 7.88
CA LEU A 723 6.14 -6.66 9.31
C LEU A 723 5.25 -7.88 9.60
N TYR A 724 3.94 -7.76 9.31
CA TYR A 724 2.95 -8.82 9.51
C TYR A 724 1.67 -8.57 8.71
N ALA A 725 0.76 -9.54 8.70
CA ALA A 725 -0.51 -9.50 7.98
C ALA A 725 -1.67 -9.96 8.87
N VAL A 726 -2.69 -9.12 9.03
CA VAL A 726 -3.81 -9.36 9.97
C VAL A 726 -5.07 -9.77 9.19
N PRO A 727 -5.74 -10.91 9.52
CA PRO A 727 -7.04 -11.28 8.99
C PRO A 727 -8.09 -10.17 9.20
N GLN A 728 -8.59 -9.58 8.11
CA GLN A 728 -9.52 -8.45 8.17
C GLN A 728 -10.97 -8.87 7.83
N SER A 729 -11.18 -9.60 6.73
CA SER A 729 -12.50 -10.11 6.34
C SER A 729 -12.41 -11.35 5.47
N ALA A 730 -13.49 -12.14 5.42
CA ALA A 730 -13.63 -13.29 4.53
C ALA A 730 -15.04 -13.32 3.92
N THR A 731 -15.14 -13.78 2.67
CA THR A 731 -16.39 -13.94 1.92
C THR A 731 -16.46 -15.37 1.37
N PRO A 732 -17.06 -16.32 2.13
CA PRO A 732 -17.11 -17.73 1.72
C PRO A 732 -18.04 -18.00 0.53
N PRO A 733 -17.86 -19.13 -0.18
CA PRO A 733 -18.83 -19.61 -1.17
C PRO A 733 -20.23 -19.78 -0.59
N ALA A 734 -21.26 -19.66 -1.44
CA ALA A 734 -22.65 -19.73 -1.00
C ALA A 734 -23.02 -21.10 -0.38
N GLY A 735 -23.12 -21.14 0.94
CA GLY A 735 -23.42 -22.36 1.72
C GLY A 735 -22.24 -22.87 2.56
N ALA A 736 -21.03 -22.34 2.37
CA ALA A 736 -19.91 -22.55 3.29
C ALA A 736 -20.12 -21.80 4.61
N ALA A 737 -19.38 -22.21 5.65
CA ALA A 737 -19.35 -21.50 6.92
C ALA A 737 -18.42 -20.26 6.85
N MET A 738 -18.64 -19.29 7.74
CA MET A 738 -17.64 -18.25 7.98
C MET A 738 -16.42 -18.88 8.69
N PRO A 739 -15.18 -18.62 8.24
CA PRO A 739 -13.99 -19.04 8.95
C PRO A 739 -13.88 -18.33 10.31
N THR A 740 -13.16 -18.95 11.25
CA THR A 740 -12.71 -18.29 12.48
C THR A 740 -11.36 -17.58 12.25
N VAL A 741 -10.88 -16.82 13.23
CA VAL A 741 -9.53 -16.24 13.23
C VAL A 741 -8.80 -16.62 14.51
N SER A 742 -7.49 -16.84 14.40
CA SER A 742 -6.61 -17.17 15.52
C SER A 742 -5.28 -16.42 15.45
N ASP A 743 -4.63 -16.40 16.60
CA ASP A 743 -3.30 -15.88 16.91
C ASP A 743 -2.44 -17.14 17.12
N THR A 744 -1.60 -17.47 16.13
CA THR A 744 -0.98 -18.81 16.02
C THR A 744 0.43 -18.84 16.62
N ASP A 745 1.16 -17.72 16.58
CA ASP A 745 2.49 -17.61 17.21
C ASP A 745 2.46 -17.07 18.66
N GLY A 746 1.36 -16.42 19.07
CA GLY A 746 1.11 -15.93 20.42
C GLY A 746 1.61 -14.51 20.68
N ASP A 747 1.85 -13.68 19.65
CA ASP A 747 2.32 -12.30 19.82
C ASP A 747 1.22 -11.32 20.30
N GLY A 748 -0.06 -11.68 20.12
CA GLY A 748 -1.23 -10.92 20.51
C GLY A 748 -2.05 -10.32 19.35
N TYR A 749 -1.61 -10.51 18.10
CA TYR A 749 -2.36 -10.19 16.89
C TYR A 749 -2.93 -11.47 16.26
N PHE A 750 -4.08 -11.36 15.59
CA PHE A 750 -4.57 -12.46 14.75
C PHE A 750 -3.72 -12.52 13.48
N ASP A 751 -3.29 -13.72 13.09
CA ASP A 751 -2.42 -13.98 11.91
C ASP A 751 -3.08 -14.92 10.89
N THR A 752 -4.08 -15.69 11.32
CA THR A 752 -4.58 -16.87 10.60
C THR A 752 -6.10 -16.89 10.55
N PHE A 753 -6.66 -17.19 9.38
CA PHE A 753 -8.03 -17.68 9.24
C PHE A 753 -8.06 -19.20 9.44
N GLU A 754 -9.04 -19.71 10.18
CA GLU A 754 -9.20 -21.15 10.43
C GLU A 754 -10.52 -21.69 9.87
N ASN A 755 -10.56 -23.00 9.62
CA ASN A 755 -11.74 -23.74 9.17
C ASN A 755 -12.33 -23.21 7.84
N LEU A 756 -11.47 -22.75 6.93
CA LEU A 756 -11.84 -22.12 5.67
C LEU A 756 -12.18 -23.16 4.59
N THR A 757 -13.18 -22.88 3.75
CA THR A 757 -13.47 -23.66 2.53
C THR A 757 -12.82 -22.98 1.31
N PRO A 758 -12.11 -23.70 0.42
CA PRO A 758 -11.54 -23.14 -0.81
C PRO A 758 -12.54 -22.32 -1.64
N GLY A 759 -12.02 -21.31 -2.34
CA GLY A 759 -12.84 -20.31 -3.04
C GLY A 759 -13.50 -19.28 -2.11
N THR A 760 -13.16 -19.26 -0.82
CA THR A 760 -13.41 -18.12 0.07
C THR A 760 -12.49 -16.98 -0.32
N ILE A 761 -13.05 -15.82 -0.65
CA ILE A 761 -12.25 -14.61 -0.86
C ILE A 761 -11.85 -14.07 0.52
N VAL A 762 -10.55 -13.93 0.78
CA VAL A 762 -10.02 -13.42 2.05
C VAL A 762 -9.35 -12.07 1.87
N ARG A 763 -9.39 -11.23 2.91
CA ARG A 763 -8.67 -9.95 2.95
C ARG A 763 -7.78 -9.89 4.17
N PHE A 764 -6.52 -9.55 3.95
CA PHE A 764 -5.54 -9.28 4.99
C PHE A 764 -5.18 -7.80 4.97
N LEU A 765 -5.12 -7.19 6.15
CA LEU A 765 -4.45 -5.90 6.33
C LEU A 765 -2.95 -6.19 6.42
N ILE A 766 -2.20 -5.83 5.38
CA ILE A 766 -0.74 -5.92 5.33
C ILE A 766 -0.16 -4.68 5.98
N ILE A 767 0.85 -4.86 6.83
CA ILE A 767 1.52 -3.75 7.53
C ILE A 767 3.01 -3.76 7.18
N LEU A 768 3.50 -2.62 6.70
CA LEU A 768 4.84 -2.41 6.15
C LEU A 768 5.55 -1.21 6.80
N ARG A 769 6.88 -1.20 6.77
CA ARG A 769 7.71 -0.04 7.16
C ARG A 769 9.07 -0.08 6.48
N ASN A 770 9.65 1.08 6.17
CA ASN A 770 11.04 1.19 5.75
C ASN A 770 11.98 1.65 6.88
N ASP A 771 12.54 0.68 7.63
CA ASP A 771 13.61 0.91 8.61
C ASP A 771 15.03 0.63 8.05
N ALA A 772 15.18 0.32 6.74
CA ALA A 772 16.39 -0.31 6.19
C ALA A 772 16.98 0.33 4.91
N VAL A 773 16.17 1.00 4.10
CA VAL A 773 16.56 1.57 2.80
C VAL A 773 16.51 3.09 2.85
N PRO A 774 17.66 3.78 2.96
CA PRO A 774 17.69 5.24 2.92
C PRO A 774 17.32 5.78 1.53
N PRO A 775 16.80 7.02 1.43
CA PRO A 775 16.48 7.67 0.18
C PRO A 775 17.75 7.96 -0.65
N THR A 776 17.58 8.20 -1.95
CA THR A 776 18.68 8.63 -2.85
C THR A 776 18.25 9.84 -3.68
N THR A 777 19.06 10.32 -4.62
CA THR A 777 18.69 11.44 -5.50
C THR A 777 17.69 11.04 -6.61
N VAL A 778 17.13 9.83 -6.54
CA VAL A 778 16.06 9.31 -7.39
C VAL A 778 15.21 8.33 -6.57
N ASP A 779 13.97 8.16 -6.99
CA ASP A 779 13.01 7.26 -6.34
C ASP A 779 13.41 5.79 -6.54
N GLN A 780 13.27 4.98 -5.49
CA GLN A 780 13.71 3.59 -5.48
C GLN A 780 12.52 2.64 -5.42
N VAL A 781 12.33 1.87 -6.49
CA VAL A 781 11.19 0.95 -6.64
C VAL A 781 11.60 -0.48 -6.34
N PHE A 782 10.89 -1.10 -5.40
CA PHE A 782 11.06 -2.49 -4.98
C PHE A 782 9.78 -3.29 -5.26
N THR A 783 9.90 -4.61 -5.24
CA THR A 783 8.74 -5.50 -5.36
C THR A 783 8.91 -6.69 -4.42
N ILE A 784 8.02 -6.81 -3.45
CA ILE A 784 7.88 -8.00 -2.60
C ILE A 784 6.71 -8.85 -3.09
N TRP A 785 6.65 -10.11 -2.64
CA TRP A 785 5.59 -11.04 -3.03
C TRP A 785 4.90 -11.60 -1.78
N ILE A 786 3.61 -11.33 -1.63
CA ILE A 786 2.78 -11.82 -0.52
C ILE A 786 2.03 -13.08 -0.99
N GLN A 787 2.18 -14.17 -0.25
CA GLN A 787 1.54 -15.47 -0.49
C GLN A 787 0.49 -15.74 0.58
N VAL A 788 -0.68 -16.25 0.17
CA VAL A 788 -1.66 -16.85 1.08
C VAL A 788 -1.55 -18.36 1.04
N ILE A 789 -1.44 -18.99 2.21
CA ILE A 789 -0.97 -20.38 2.34
C ILE A 789 -1.91 -21.22 3.21
N GLY A 790 -2.42 -22.31 2.64
CA GLY A 790 -3.24 -23.32 3.29
C GLY A 790 -2.42 -24.40 4.01
N ASP A 791 -2.80 -24.69 5.24
CA ASP A 791 -2.26 -25.71 6.15
C ASP A 791 -0.73 -25.65 6.35
N GLY A 792 -0.14 -24.47 6.11
CA GLY A 792 1.29 -24.18 6.21
C GLY A 792 2.14 -24.58 5.00
N ILE A 793 1.57 -25.30 4.03
CA ILE A 793 2.30 -25.90 2.89
C ILE A 793 1.78 -25.43 1.53
N THR A 794 0.47 -25.35 1.31
CA THR A 794 -0.12 -25.13 -0.02
C THR A 794 -0.20 -23.64 -0.34
N ILE A 795 0.44 -23.18 -1.42
CA ILE A 795 0.26 -21.80 -1.89
C ILE A 795 -1.09 -21.74 -2.64
N LEU A 796 -2.02 -20.92 -2.16
CA LEU A 796 -3.36 -20.77 -2.73
C LEU A 796 -3.38 -19.63 -3.76
N ASP A 797 -2.83 -18.47 -3.38
CA ASP A 797 -2.76 -17.27 -4.20
C ASP A 797 -1.50 -16.45 -3.85
N GLU A 798 -1.05 -15.62 -4.78
CA GLU A 798 0.16 -14.80 -4.62
C GLU A 798 -0.02 -13.47 -5.35
N LYS A 799 0.30 -12.35 -4.68
CA LYS A 799 0.29 -11.00 -5.26
C LYS A 799 1.64 -10.31 -5.06
N SER A 800 2.11 -9.61 -6.08
CA SER A 800 3.21 -8.66 -5.99
C SER A 800 2.73 -7.36 -5.34
N VAL A 801 3.52 -6.81 -4.44
CA VAL A 801 3.34 -5.46 -3.88
C VAL A 801 4.53 -4.61 -4.30
N VAL A 802 4.26 -3.48 -4.93
CA VAL A 802 5.28 -2.47 -5.22
C VAL A 802 5.53 -1.63 -3.97
N ILE A 803 6.78 -1.28 -3.69
CA ILE A 803 7.11 -0.32 -2.64
C ILE A 803 8.04 0.74 -3.22
N ILE A 804 7.74 1.99 -2.95
CA ILE A 804 8.43 3.18 -3.43
C ILE A 804 9.11 3.79 -2.21
N VAL A 805 10.44 3.86 -2.21
CA VAL A 805 11.18 4.70 -1.26
C VAL A 805 11.48 6.01 -1.99
N PRO A 806 10.86 7.14 -1.60
CA PRO A 806 11.01 8.42 -2.28
C PRO A 806 12.45 8.95 -2.22
N ARG A 807 12.74 9.94 -3.06
CA ARG A 807 14.02 10.63 -3.17
C ARG A 807 14.33 11.53 -1.95
N ILE A 808 15.56 12.05 -1.92
CA ILE A 808 15.99 13.09 -0.97
C ILE A 808 15.43 14.42 -1.46
N GLY A 809 14.75 15.16 -0.57
CA GLY A 809 14.01 16.38 -0.86
C GLY A 809 12.52 16.16 -0.66
N SER A 810 12.00 15.06 -1.21
CA SER A 810 10.57 14.79 -1.34
C SER A 810 9.92 14.11 -0.12
N ALA A 811 10.22 14.66 1.05
CA ALA A 811 9.68 14.25 2.35
C ALA A 811 10.11 15.28 3.39
N LYS A 812 9.32 16.33 3.60
CA LYS A 812 9.53 17.32 4.67
C LYS A 812 9.69 16.62 6.02
N SER A 813 10.91 16.67 6.57
CA SER A 813 11.17 16.16 7.92
C SER A 813 10.57 17.11 8.95
N ARG A 814 9.25 16.98 9.24
CA ARG A 814 8.50 17.76 10.24
C ARG A 814 9.08 17.58 11.65
N GLY A 815 10.21 18.22 11.97
CA GLY A 815 10.77 18.23 13.33
C GLY A 815 12.26 18.45 13.60
N GLU A 816 13.15 18.82 12.67
CA GLU A 816 14.54 19.23 13.04
C GLU A 816 14.64 20.73 13.36
N SER A 817 14.07 21.14 14.50
CA SER A 817 14.32 22.48 15.06
C SER A 817 15.78 22.59 15.56
N GLY A 818 16.58 23.41 14.87
CA GLY A 818 18.03 23.54 15.09
C GLY A 818 18.42 24.11 16.46
N GLY A 819 18.62 23.25 17.45
CA GLY A 819 19.17 23.59 18.77
C GLY A 819 20.70 23.52 18.83
N GLY A 820 21.36 24.66 19.02
CA GLY A 820 22.82 24.79 19.17
C GLY A 820 23.38 24.64 20.60
#